data_AF-A0A944S1W3-F1
#
_entry.id   AF-A0A944S1W3-F1
#
_cell.length_a   1.000
_cell.length_b   1.000
_cell.length_c   1.000
_cell.angle_alpha   90.00
_cell.angle_beta   90.00
_cell.angle_gamma   90.00
#
_symmetry.space_group_name_H-M   'P 1'
#
loop_
_entity.id
_entity.type
_entity.pdbx_description
1 polymer ?
#
loop_
_entity_poly.entity_id
_entity_poly.type
_entity_poly.pdbx_seq_one_letter_code
_entity_poly.pdbx_strand_id
1 'polypeptide(L)'
;MCVLRRPALLAVLTLVMWTGCQQAPEPSPAEGTAVASANPGLRFTEIAATSGLQHRHTSGTLEQRYIVESISGGVALFDVNGDGRLDLFFVDGTRAEGAPEGGGHRLYLNETDPGGSIAYRDVTAESGIAHNGWGMGCAVGDIDNDGDPDLYITYWGEDRLWRNDSADDQIRFTDITASAGLGQTGWGTSAAFADIDRDGLLDLYVTNYLEFDLQAPPADGNWCHFKEVESYCGPEGIPAQADQLYHNQGDGQFEDISKSSGIGAWSYPGLGILFVDIEWDGDLDIYVANDSEPNLLFRNDTAEAGAGPGETIVKFTEIGTRLGVAYSENGLAQAGMGLDGGDVDNDGDIDIYVTNFSDDVNTLYANDGRGWFSDATYATGMGGVVRPFLGWSAALEDLDNDGWLDLFVANGHVYPALQRFPAGLSYTQRNLLYRNQEGRFTEMGLEAGMQRASSSRGAAIGDIDNDGDADIVVANLNDSPSLWRNDAGNVADWIGLQLAGDPSNRDAIGARVRLYAGDLVQTRQVQRGRGFESQFDPRVRFGLGTTGVDSIRIDWPSGHQQTLQSPSTRRYLSITEGDAPIAGPEVSPAATIPDPLAPLAAGTQDRSTSIPDLFDLDDDAAALSRQAGQLYRQGRYDESRTCLERAIELDPQGVRSRINLAMVHFSGTGDFHTAGTILGQALDIDPRRQEAHHLLGKVRLHQNRLADAIASLRKATQLAPSSGEYQGWLGLAYQRQGDNTAAETAYHAAARLSPWDPRPLLNLGRLYERTGLRDSAVVTRVFDTFEQLAPAQRRVDHYKRKLAEYPDHAAAPYLLGRAYEDQNRRQLALANYRQALKLDATYAPALHGLGRMLQVRGRMEEAISAYEQARRQDPNLTGIDNDLGQIYHHQRRFEEAVNSYEHGLRIAEDRTSIPILLANLAMAHAMLGHLELAEDAFERSLELHPDQVDTRDALAQVLMAMSRPEDAAVHWQEILRLQPGHVGARQNLQRLRQ
;
A
#
# COMPACT_ATOMS: atom_id res chain seq x y z
N MET A 1 22.76 12.57 58.17
CA MET A 1 23.68 13.26 59.11
C MET A 1 24.00 14.64 58.53
N CYS A 2 24.11 15.68 59.36
CA CYS A 2 24.55 17.07 59.04
C CYS A 2 23.80 17.80 57.89
N VAL A 3 22.95 18.82 58.05
CA VAL A 3 22.79 19.99 58.98
C VAL A 3 23.51 21.28 58.53
N LEU A 4 22.79 22.41 58.78
CA LEU A 4 23.05 23.84 58.49
C LEU A 4 22.51 24.28 57.10
N ARG A 5 21.86 25.45 56.91
CA ARG A 5 21.40 26.51 57.86
C ARG A 5 20.22 27.33 57.28
N ARG A 6 19.56 28.14 58.13
CA ARG A 6 18.72 29.33 57.79
C ARG A 6 19.26 30.55 58.56
N PRO A 7 18.88 31.79 58.19
CA PRO A 7 17.80 32.51 58.88
C PRO A 7 16.79 33.14 57.88
N ALA A 8 15.49 33.39 58.14
CA ALA A 8 14.82 34.10 59.25
C ALA A 8 15.18 35.60 59.28
N LEU A 9 14.27 36.58 59.47
CA LEU A 9 12.87 36.58 59.92
C LEU A 9 12.18 37.92 59.56
N LEU A 10 10.86 37.94 59.31
CA LEU A 10 9.79 38.82 59.86
C LEU A 10 8.53 38.63 58.96
N ALA A 11 7.32 38.22 59.37
CA ALA A 11 6.52 38.32 60.61
C ALA A 11 5.83 39.69 60.79
N VAL A 12 4.55 39.81 61.23
CA VAL A 12 3.48 38.84 61.57
C VAL A 12 2.13 39.59 61.74
N LEU A 13 0.98 38.88 61.65
CA LEU A 13 -0.30 38.98 62.40
C LEU A 13 -1.50 38.74 61.45
N THR A 14 -2.25 37.63 61.42
CA THR A 14 -2.97 36.77 62.41
C THR A 14 -4.29 37.33 62.96
N LEU A 15 -5.39 36.59 62.73
CA LEU A 15 -6.39 36.20 63.76
C LEU A 15 -7.06 34.89 63.27
N VAL A 16 -6.79 33.73 63.89
CA VAL A 16 -7.54 33.08 65.00
C VAL A 16 -8.69 32.16 64.55
N MET A 17 -8.41 30.87 64.75
CA MET A 17 -9.32 29.73 65.00
C MET A 17 -10.68 30.07 65.68
N TRP A 18 -11.77 29.34 65.40
CA TRP A 18 -12.12 28.01 66.00
C TRP A 18 -13.52 27.51 65.55
N THR A 19 -13.85 26.27 65.96
CA THR A 19 -15.17 25.60 66.07
C THR A 19 -16.04 25.34 64.83
N GLY A 20 -16.44 24.06 64.69
CA GLY A 20 -17.86 23.69 64.81
C GLY A 20 -18.59 23.23 63.55
N CYS A 21 -19.17 22.02 63.60
CA CYS A 21 -20.01 21.45 62.54
C CYS A 21 -21.30 22.25 62.30
N GLN A 22 -21.69 22.46 61.04
CA GLN A 22 -23.01 22.11 60.47
C GLN A 22 -23.08 22.44 58.97
N GLN A 23 -23.95 21.75 58.22
CA GLN A 23 -24.18 22.01 56.79
C GLN A 23 -24.85 23.38 56.57
N ALA A 24 -24.48 24.05 55.48
CA ALA A 24 -25.11 25.27 54.97
C ALA A 24 -25.29 25.14 53.44
N PRO A 25 -26.27 25.84 52.82
CA PRO A 25 -26.91 25.40 51.57
C PRO A 25 -26.18 25.84 50.29
N GLU A 26 -26.57 25.19 49.19
CA GLU A 26 -26.12 25.51 47.82
C GLU A 26 -26.45 26.96 47.40
N PRO A 27 -25.51 27.68 46.76
CA PRO A 27 -25.81 28.86 45.98
C PRO A 27 -26.18 28.50 44.53
N SER A 28 -27.23 29.17 44.03
CA SER A 28 -27.69 29.21 42.63
C SER A 28 -26.54 29.35 41.62
N PRO A 29 -26.64 28.77 40.40
CA PRO A 29 -25.64 28.98 39.37
C PRO A 29 -25.51 30.47 39.04
N ALA A 30 -24.27 30.98 39.10
CA ALA A 30 -23.94 32.24 38.47
C ALA A 30 -23.99 32.04 36.96
N GLU A 31 -24.57 33.01 36.25
CA GLU A 31 -24.56 33.04 34.78
C GLU A 31 -23.11 33.07 34.30
N GLY A 32 -22.62 31.92 33.84
CA GLY A 32 -21.35 31.84 33.16
C GLY A 32 -21.46 32.65 31.88
N THR A 33 -20.70 33.73 31.79
CA THR A 33 -20.42 34.38 30.51
C THR A 33 -19.88 33.31 29.56
N ALA A 34 -20.68 32.95 28.56
CA ALA A 34 -20.28 31.99 27.56
C ALA A 34 -18.98 32.51 26.93
N VAL A 35 -17.89 31.78 27.14
CA VAL A 35 -16.74 31.88 26.25
C VAL A 35 -17.26 31.41 24.90
N ALA A 36 -17.30 32.32 23.93
CA ALA A 36 -17.72 31.97 22.59
C ALA A 36 -16.75 30.90 22.06
N SER A 37 -17.25 29.69 21.84
CA SER A 37 -16.55 28.68 21.06
C SER A 37 -16.51 29.18 19.63
N ALA A 38 -15.32 29.56 19.16
CA ALA A 38 -15.10 29.85 17.75
C ALA A 38 -15.34 28.56 16.92
N ASN A 39 -15.82 28.75 15.69
CA ASN A 39 -16.32 27.70 14.81
C ASN A 39 -15.19 26.89 14.13
N PRO A 40 -15.48 25.76 13.45
CA PRO A 40 -14.48 25.05 12.66
C PRO A 40 -14.09 25.88 11.43
N GLY A 41 -12.78 25.93 11.10
CA GLY A 41 -12.22 26.87 10.12
C GLY A 41 -12.46 26.54 8.64
N LEU A 42 -13.01 25.38 8.31
CA LEU A 42 -13.13 24.88 6.94
C LEU A 42 -14.57 24.89 6.43
N ARG A 43 -14.77 25.33 5.19
CA ARG A 43 -16.05 25.29 4.47
C ARG A 43 -15.81 25.23 2.97
N PHE A 44 -16.49 24.29 2.29
CA PHE A 44 -16.41 24.12 0.85
C PHE A 44 -17.77 24.20 0.16
N THR A 45 -17.81 24.80 -1.03
CA THR A 45 -18.98 24.84 -1.91
C THR A 45 -18.66 24.20 -3.26
N GLU A 46 -19.47 23.24 -3.73
CA GLU A 46 -19.31 22.61 -5.05
C GLU A 46 -19.82 23.54 -6.15
N ILE A 47 -18.96 23.91 -7.10
CA ILE A 47 -19.24 24.93 -8.13
C ILE A 47 -18.93 24.49 -9.57
N ALA A 48 -18.52 23.25 -9.84
CA ALA A 48 -18.06 22.82 -11.18
C ALA A 48 -19.03 23.21 -12.30
N ALA A 49 -20.32 22.92 -12.12
CA ALA A 49 -21.36 23.20 -13.11
C ALA A 49 -21.54 24.70 -13.41
N THR A 50 -21.28 25.58 -12.43
CA THR A 50 -21.34 27.05 -12.57
C THR A 50 -20.04 27.66 -13.10
N SER A 51 -18.90 26.98 -12.90
CA SER A 51 -17.57 27.41 -13.38
C SER A 51 -17.24 26.96 -14.80
N GLY A 52 -18.18 26.31 -15.51
CA GLY A 52 -17.99 25.84 -16.89
C GLY A 52 -17.59 24.36 -17.03
N LEU A 53 -17.29 23.68 -15.92
CA LEU A 53 -16.84 22.29 -15.90
C LEU A 53 -18.04 21.33 -15.97
N GLN A 54 -18.45 20.96 -17.18
CA GLN A 54 -19.63 20.11 -17.43
C GLN A 54 -19.34 18.82 -18.22
N HIS A 55 -18.08 18.55 -18.60
CA HIS A 55 -17.68 17.28 -19.21
C HIS A 55 -18.09 16.08 -18.34
N ARG A 56 -18.20 14.90 -18.95
CA ARG A 56 -18.34 13.63 -18.22
C ARG A 56 -17.19 12.73 -18.60
N HIS A 57 -16.40 12.34 -17.60
CA HIS A 57 -15.37 11.31 -17.78
C HIS A 57 -16.00 10.04 -18.36
N THR A 58 -15.24 9.30 -19.16
CA THR A 58 -15.61 8.00 -19.71
C THR A 58 -14.48 7.02 -19.43
N SER A 59 -14.76 6.00 -18.64
CA SER A 59 -13.92 4.80 -18.59
C SER A 59 -14.83 3.60 -18.66
N GLY A 60 -14.90 3.02 -19.85
CA GLY A 60 -15.64 1.81 -20.14
C GLY A 60 -17.16 1.97 -20.10
N THR A 61 -17.82 0.87 -19.78
CA THR A 61 -19.26 0.81 -19.55
C THR A 61 -19.61 1.10 -18.09
N LEU A 62 -20.84 1.57 -17.82
CA LEU A 62 -21.34 1.77 -16.45
C LEU A 62 -21.48 0.46 -15.64
N GLU A 63 -21.34 -0.69 -16.29
CA GLU A 63 -21.39 -2.01 -15.66
C GLU A 63 -20.00 -2.50 -15.24
N GLN A 64 -18.93 -2.02 -15.91
CA GLN A 64 -17.52 -2.38 -15.72
C GLN A 64 -17.29 -3.91 -15.72
N ARG A 65 -17.00 -4.44 -16.92
CA ARG A 65 -16.64 -5.82 -17.18
C ARG A 65 -15.16 -6.12 -16.94
N TYR A 66 -14.28 -5.13 -17.08
CA TYR A 66 -12.83 -5.31 -17.00
C TYR A 66 -12.16 -4.30 -16.06
N ILE A 67 -11.05 -4.70 -15.46
CA ILE A 67 -10.29 -3.89 -14.50
C ILE A 67 -9.77 -2.57 -15.10
N VAL A 68 -9.42 -2.55 -16.39
CA VAL A 68 -8.99 -1.33 -17.11
C VAL A 68 -10.06 -0.23 -17.10
N GLU A 69 -11.35 -0.59 -17.00
CA GLU A 69 -12.46 0.37 -16.93
C GLU A 69 -12.54 1.10 -15.57
N SER A 70 -11.70 0.73 -14.58
CA SER A 70 -11.84 1.16 -13.18
C SER A 70 -10.76 2.09 -12.63
N ILE A 71 -9.60 2.19 -13.30
CA ILE A 71 -8.38 2.86 -12.79
C ILE A 71 -8.32 4.33 -13.20
N SER A 72 -8.41 4.59 -14.51
CA SER A 72 -8.40 5.91 -15.17
C SER A 72 -9.06 7.08 -14.44
N GLY A 73 -8.40 8.24 -14.42
CA GLY A 73 -9.05 9.52 -14.13
C GLY A 73 -8.12 10.58 -13.53
N GLY A 74 -6.95 10.79 -14.12
CA GLY A 74 -6.01 11.84 -13.71
C GLY A 74 -6.49 13.26 -13.99
N VAL A 75 -5.95 14.21 -13.22
CA VAL A 75 -6.18 15.66 -13.38
C VAL A 75 -4.91 16.45 -13.06
N ALA A 76 -4.62 17.51 -13.82
CA ALA A 76 -3.50 18.41 -13.57
C ALA A 76 -3.96 19.87 -13.42
N LEU A 77 -3.35 20.58 -12.46
CA LEU A 77 -3.38 22.03 -12.31
C LEU A 77 -2.02 22.62 -12.70
N PHE A 78 -1.96 23.48 -13.71
CA PHE A 78 -0.73 24.15 -14.16
C PHE A 78 -1.05 25.41 -14.98
N ASP A 79 -0.07 26.28 -15.20
CA ASP A 79 -0.23 27.53 -15.97
C ASP A 79 0.23 27.29 -17.42
N VAL A 80 -0.72 27.23 -18.38
CA VAL A 80 -0.41 26.81 -19.76
C VAL A 80 0.13 27.96 -20.60
N ASN A 81 -0.25 29.20 -20.30
CA ASN A 81 0.09 30.41 -21.06
C ASN A 81 0.99 31.40 -20.31
N GLY A 82 1.47 31.06 -19.11
CA GLY A 82 2.39 31.86 -18.31
C GLY A 82 1.75 33.11 -17.70
N ASP A 83 0.44 33.09 -17.43
CA ASP A 83 -0.31 34.26 -16.95
C ASP A 83 -0.58 34.29 -15.43
N GLY A 84 -0.09 33.28 -14.72
CA GLY A 84 -0.11 33.14 -13.27
C GLY A 84 -1.38 32.52 -12.70
N ARG A 85 -2.26 31.95 -13.54
CA ARG A 85 -3.49 31.26 -13.11
C ARG A 85 -3.41 29.76 -13.39
N LEU A 86 -4.05 28.96 -12.55
CA LEU A 86 -4.06 27.50 -12.70
C LEU A 86 -5.15 27.05 -13.67
N ASP A 87 -4.73 26.60 -14.84
CA ASP A 87 -5.54 25.90 -15.83
C ASP A 87 -5.78 24.44 -15.43
N LEU A 88 -6.75 23.79 -16.07
CA LEU A 88 -7.16 22.43 -15.75
C LEU A 88 -7.06 21.50 -16.96
N PHE A 89 -6.29 20.42 -16.81
CA PHE A 89 -6.31 19.28 -17.72
C PHE A 89 -6.96 18.06 -17.06
N PHE A 90 -7.94 17.46 -17.74
CA PHE A 90 -8.53 16.18 -17.35
C PHE A 90 -8.12 15.08 -18.33
N VAL A 91 -7.51 14.03 -17.79
CA VAL A 91 -7.34 12.77 -18.51
C VAL A 91 -8.72 12.12 -18.67
N ASP A 92 -8.90 11.35 -19.74
CA ASP A 92 -10.14 10.66 -20.05
C ASP A 92 -9.80 9.29 -20.62
N GLY A 93 -10.57 8.28 -20.22
CA GLY A 93 -10.46 6.92 -20.73
C GLY A 93 -11.23 6.73 -22.03
N THR A 94 -11.52 5.48 -22.39
CA THR A 94 -12.31 5.15 -23.58
C THR A 94 -13.25 3.98 -23.33
N ARG A 95 -13.74 3.31 -24.39
CA ARG A 95 -14.50 2.06 -24.30
C ARG A 95 -13.88 1.01 -25.22
N ALA A 96 -14.23 -0.25 -25.00
CA ALA A 96 -13.79 -1.34 -25.89
C ALA A 96 -14.28 -1.15 -27.35
N GLU A 97 -15.37 -0.41 -27.57
CA GLU A 97 -15.88 -0.04 -28.90
C GLU A 97 -15.27 1.26 -29.47
N GLY A 98 -14.41 1.94 -28.71
CA GLY A 98 -13.88 3.28 -28.99
C GLY A 98 -14.57 4.40 -28.21
N ALA A 99 -14.01 5.61 -28.28
CA ALA A 99 -14.49 6.76 -27.51
C ALA A 99 -15.92 7.18 -27.94
N PRO A 100 -16.81 7.52 -26.99
CA PRO A 100 -18.13 8.04 -27.32
C PRO A 100 -18.05 9.45 -27.92
N GLU A 101 -19.12 9.89 -28.58
CA GLU A 101 -19.26 11.28 -29.02
C GLU A 101 -19.18 12.23 -27.80
N GLY A 102 -18.26 13.19 -27.85
CA GLY A 102 -17.98 14.09 -26.72
C GLY A 102 -17.12 13.49 -25.60
N GLY A 103 -16.51 12.30 -25.80
CA GLY A 103 -15.43 11.80 -24.93
C GLY A 103 -14.07 12.40 -25.26
N GLY A 104 -13.05 11.94 -24.55
CA GLY A 104 -11.65 12.34 -24.70
C GLY A 104 -11.25 13.50 -23.76
N HIS A 105 -9.94 13.69 -23.63
CA HIS A 105 -9.30 14.66 -22.73
C HIS A 105 -9.90 16.07 -22.82
N ARG A 106 -9.80 16.84 -21.74
CA ARG A 106 -10.21 18.25 -21.72
C ARG A 106 -9.10 19.13 -21.20
N LEU A 107 -8.84 20.24 -21.89
CA LEU A 107 -8.02 21.34 -21.39
C LEU A 107 -8.92 22.58 -21.21
N TYR A 108 -8.82 23.20 -20.05
CA TYR A 108 -9.63 24.35 -19.64
C TYR A 108 -8.72 25.50 -19.20
N LEU A 109 -8.77 26.62 -19.93
CA LEU A 109 -8.09 27.84 -19.53
C LEU A 109 -8.87 28.55 -18.42
N ASN A 110 -8.18 29.01 -17.39
CA ASN A 110 -8.72 29.73 -16.25
C ASN A 110 -8.93 31.21 -16.61
N GLU A 111 -10.18 31.66 -16.66
CA GLU A 111 -10.55 33.05 -16.97
C GLU A 111 -10.97 33.84 -15.70
N THR A 112 -10.50 33.41 -14.53
CA THR A 112 -10.87 33.99 -13.24
C THR A 112 -10.08 35.25 -12.93
N ASP A 113 -10.77 36.40 -12.79
CA ASP A 113 -10.19 37.59 -12.17
C ASP A 113 -9.74 37.25 -10.73
N PRO A 114 -8.58 37.72 -10.23
CA PRO A 114 -8.10 37.39 -8.87
C PRO A 114 -9.10 37.72 -7.76
N GLY A 115 -9.42 36.73 -6.91
CA GLY A 115 -10.49 36.81 -5.88
C GLY A 115 -11.90 36.99 -6.47
N GLY A 116 -12.11 36.54 -7.72
CA GLY A 116 -13.32 36.72 -8.50
C GLY A 116 -14.33 35.58 -8.33
N SER A 117 -14.93 35.14 -9.43
CA SER A 117 -15.78 33.94 -9.45
C SER A 117 -15.17 32.96 -10.43
N ILE A 118 -14.73 31.80 -9.92
CA ILE A 118 -13.98 30.80 -10.70
C ILE A 118 -14.72 30.43 -11.98
N ALA A 119 -14.05 30.63 -13.11
CA ALA A 119 -14.59 30.41 -14.45
C ALA A 119 -13.53 29.83 -15.39
N TYR A 120 -13.93 28.80 -16.14
CA TYR A 120 -13.08 28.06 -17.08
C TYR A 120 -13.65 28.07 -18.49
N ARG A 121 -12.78 28.22 -19.50
CA ARG A 121 -13.09 28.08 -20.92
C ARG A 121 -12.44 26.83 -21.50
N ASP A 122 -13.24 26.00 -22.19
CA ASP A 122 -12.73 24.82 -22.89
C ASP A 122 -11.85 25.23 -24.08
N VAL A 123 -10.58 24.86 -24.05
CA VAL A 123 -9.56 25.13 -25.10
C VAL A 123 -9.06 23.83 -25.76
N THR A 124 -9.69 22.70 -25.46
CA THR A 124 -9.26 21.37 -25.94
C THR A 124 -9.05 21.34 -27.45
N ALA A 125 -10.01 21.87 -28.22
CA ALA A 125 -10.00 21.79 -29.68
C ALA A 125 -8.94 22.70 -30.35
N GLU A 126 -8.49 23.76 -29.68
CA GLU A 126 -7.43 24.65 -30.16
C GLU A 126 -6.03 24.21 -29.70
N SER A 127 -5.92 23.58 -28.52
CA SER A 127 -4.67 23.06 -27.95
C SER A 127 -3.92 22.07 -28.84
N GLY A 128 -4.61 21.31 -29.70
CA GLY A 128 -4.01 20.27 -30.53
C GLY A 128 -3.75 18.93 -29.83
N ILE A 129 -3.97 18.83 -28.51
CA ILE A 129 -3.86 17.58 -27.75
C ILE A 129 -4.86 16.55 -28.30
N ALA A 130 -4.37 15.38 -28.69
CA ALA A 130 -5.17 14.27 -29.17
C ALA A 130 -5.40 13.23 -28.06
N HIS A 131 -6.57 12.59 -28.10
CA HIS A 131 -6.92 11.48 -27.21
C HIS A 131 -6.68 10.13 -27.90
N ASN A 132 -5.93 9.22 -27.26
CA ASN A 132 -5.49 7.95 -27.86
C ASN A 132 -5.78 6.72 -26.97
N GLY A 133 -6.95 6.10 -27.12
CA GLY A 133 -7.24 4.87 -26.37
C GLY A 133 -7.52 5.16 -24.89
N TRP A 134 -6.99 4.37 -23.96
CA TRP A 134 -7.43 4.40 -22.56
C TRP A 134 -6.48 5.23 -21.68
N GLY A 135 -6.70 6.54 -21.62
CA GLY A 135 -5.88 7.43 -20.77
C GLY A 135 -6.07 7.12 -19.29
N MET A 136 -4.99 7.20 -18.52
CA MET A 136 -4.96 6.93 -17.08
C MET A 136 -4.68 8.23 -16.31
N GLY A 137 -3.40 8.62 -16.24
CA GLY A 137 -2.91 9.78 -15.51
C GLY A 137 -2.08 10.75 -16.36
N CYS A 138 -1.53 11.77 -15.69
CA CYS A 138 -0.70 12.79 -16.31
C CYS A 138 0.44 13.29 -15.41
N ALA A 139 1.50 13.78 -16.04
CA ALA A 139 2.60 14.52 -15.40
C ALA A 139 2.85 15.85 -16.11
N VAL A 140 3.32 16.84 -15.36
CA VAL A 140 3.61 18.20 -15.86
C VAL A 140 4.99 18.63 -15.36
N GLY A 141 5.78 19.21 -16.25
CA GLY A 141 7.07 19.83 -15.97
C GLY A 141 7.72 20.40 -17.21
N ASP A 142 8.54 21.44 -17.06
CA ASP A 142 9.34 22.05 -18.13
C ASP A 142 10.58 21.16 -18.43
N ILE A 143 10.56 20.40 -19.54
CA ILE A 143 11.59 19.38 -19.80
C ILE A 143 12.81 19.90 -20.56
N ASP A 144 12.70 21.07 -21.21
CA ASP A 144 13.80 21.71 -21.96
C ASP A 144 14.24 23.09 -21.39
N ASN A 145 13.69 23.46 -20.22
CA ASN A 145 13.98 24.63 -19.40
C ASN A 145 13.62 25.99 -20.06
N ASP A 146 12.71 25.99 -21.03
CA ASP A 146 12.32 27.19 -21.79
C ASP A 146 11.32 28.11 -21.05
N GLY A 147 10.64 27.59 -20.04
CA GLY A 147 9.69 28.28 -19.18
C GLY A 147 8.22 27.87 -19.38
N ASP A 148 7.90 27.09 -20.42
CA ASP A 148 6.54 26.66 -20.73
C ASP A 148 6.32 25.18 -20.32
N PRO A 149 5.42 24.86 -19.37
CA PRO A 149 5.33 23.51 -18.80
C PRO A 149 4.71 22.48 -19.78
N ASP A 150 5.40 21.35 -19.95
CA ASP A 150 4.99 20.25 -20.84
C ASP A 150 4.04 19.26 -20.19
N LEU A 151 3.36 18.45 -21.01
CA LEU A 151 2.35 17.50 -20.56
C LEU A 151 2.66 16.06 -21.01
N TYR A 152 2.86 15.17 -20.05
CA TYR A 152 2.90 13.73 -20.27
C TYR A 152 1.56 13.08 -19.90
N ILE A 153 1.10 12.11 -20.70
CA ILE A 153 -0.15 11.38 -20.47
C ILE A 153 0.12 9.88 -20.59
N THR A 154 -0.27 9.13 -19.57
CA THR A 154 -0.15 7.66 -19.50
C THR A 154 -1.43 6.97 -19.96
N TYR A 155 -1.29 5.73 -20.45
CA TYR A 155 -2.39 4.96 -21.03
C TYR A 155 -2.26 3.46 -20.73
N TRP A 156 -3.40 2.75 -20.76
CA TRP A 156 -3.39 1.36 -21.24
C TRP A 156 -3.37 1.41 -22.78
N GLY A 157 -2.17 1.38 -23.34
CA GLY A 157 -1.89 1.76 -24.72
C GLY A 157 -0.48 2.29 -24.89
N GLU A 158 -0.34 3.35 -25.69
CA GLU A 158 0.93 4.02 -26.00
C GLU A 158 0.95 5.39 -25.33
N ASP A 159 1.88 5.59 -24.40
CA ASP A 159 2.05 6.83 -23.63
C ASP A 159 2.50 8.01 -24.52
N ARG A 160 2.15 9.24 -24.13
CA ARG A 160 2.33 10.43 -24.97
C ARG A 160 2.96 11.61 -24.24
N LEU A 161 3.99 12.20 -24.85
CA LEU A 161 4.63 13.43 -24.42
C LEU A 161 4.27 14.57 -25.39
N TRP A 162 3.71 15.64 -24.83
CA TRP A 162 3.27 16.84 -25.53
C TRP A 162 4.11 18.02 -25.07
N ARG A 163 4.93 18.58 -25.96
CA ARG A 163 5.62 19.83 -25.66
C ARG A 163 4.66 21.00 -25.75
N ASN A 164 4.72 21.93 -24.82
CA ASN A 164 4.03 23.21 -24.91
C ASN A 164 4.72 24.09 -25.98
N ASP A 165 3.94 24.61 -26.93
CA ASP A 165 4.38 25.56 -27.97
C ASP A 165 3.46 26.81 -27.94
N SER A 166 2.88 27.12 -26.77
CA SER A 166 1.90 28.20 -26.61
C SER A 166 2.58 29.57 -26.71
N ALA A 167 1.94 30.52 -27.40
CA ALA A 167 2.50 31.86 -27.57
C ALA A 167 1.41 32.90 -27.87
N ASP A 168 1.54 34.12 -27.32
CA ASP A 168 0.59 35.23 -27.52
C ASP A 168 -0.89 34.78 -27.33
N ASP A 169 -1.19 34.13 -26.19
CA ASP A 169 -2.49 33.51 -25.83
C ASP A 169 -3.01 32.42 -26.79
N GLN A 170 -2.21 31.96 -27.75
CA GLN A 170 -2.58 30.81 -28.61
C GLN A 170 -2.08 29.52 -27.98
N ILE A 171 -2.98 28.83 -27.27
CA ILE A 171 -2.70 27.53 -26.67
C ILE A 171 -2.37 26.49 -27.74
N ARG A 172 -1.21 25.85 -27.64
CA ARG A 172 -0.75 24.85 -28.60
C ARG A 172 0.21 23.86 -27.95
N PHE A 173 -0.03 22.57 -28.22
CA PHE A 173 0.88 21.48 -27.88
C PHE A 173 1.30 20.71 -29.14
N THR A 174 2.52 20.19 -29.14
CA THR A 174 3.05 19.30 -30.19
C THR A 174 3.41 17.95 -29.60
N ASP A 175 2.86 16.87 -30.15
CA ASP A 175 3.26 15.49 -29.82
C ASP A 175 4.71 15.27 -30.27
N ILE A 176 5.61 15.16 -29.30
CA ILE A 176 7.04 14.89 -29.51
C ILE A 176 7.42 13.46 -29.12
N THR A 177 6.48 12.62 -28.70
CA THR A 177 6.70 11.26 -28.15
C THR A 177 7.74 10.46 -28.94
N ALA A 178 7.50 10.26 -30.24
CA ALA A 178 8.38 9.46 -31.10
C ALA A 178 9.70 10.15 -31.44
N SER A 179 9.76 11.48 -31.39
CA SER A 179 11.00 12.25 -31.53
C SER A 179 11.79 12.36 -30.23
N ALA A 180 11.20 12.03 -29.08
CA ALA A 180 11.83 12.06 -27.77
C ALA A 180 12.34 10.69 -27.29
N GLY A 181 12.23 9.65 -28.13
CA GLY A 181 12.61 8.27 -27.76
C GLY A 181 11.58 7.53 -26.89
N LEU A 182 10.41 8.13 -26.64
CA LEU A 182 9.32 7.60 -25.82
C LEU A 182 8.25 6.89 -26.69
N GLY A 183 7.14 6.50 -26.08
CA GLY A 183 6.04 5.77 -26.73
C GLY A 183 6.06 4.28 -26.41
N GLN A 184 6.33 3.94 -25.15
CA GLN A 184 6.17 2.58 -24.64
C GLN A 184 4.74 2.09 -24.80
N THR A 185 4.56 0.78 -24.96
CA THR A 185 3.24 0.15 -24.98
C THR A 185 3.05 -0.72 -23.75
N GLY A 186 2.03 -0.45 -22.94
CA GLY A 186 1.80 -1.18 -21.69
C GLY A 186 0.55 -0.72 -20.95
N TRP A 187 0.62 -0.73 -19.62
CA TRP A 187 -0.37 -0.08 -18.76
C TRP A 187 0.32 0.91 -17.82
N GLY A 188 0.69 2.07 -18.36
CA GLY A 188 1.14 3.21 -17.55
C GLY A 188 -0.02 3.78 -16.74
N THR A 189 0.22 4.13 -15.48
CA THR A 189 -0.78 4.66 -14.54
C THR A 189 -0.42 6.06 -14.08
N SER A 190 0.34 6.22 -13.00
CA SER A 190 0.89 7.52 -12.61
C SER A 190 2.26 7.78 -13.29
N ALA A 191 2.60 9.05 -13.42
CA ALA A 191 3.92 9.50 -13.84
C ALA A 191 4.32 10.77 -13.08
N ALA A 192 5.61 11.05 -13.00
CA ALA A 192 6.12 12.29 -12.43
C ALA A 192 7.48 12.66 -13.07
N PHE A 193 7.75 13.97 -13.12
CA PHE A 193 9.03 14.52 -13.52
C PHE A 193 9.87 14.90 -12.28
N ALA A 194 11.17 14.68 -12.34
CA ALA A 194 12.15 15.14 -11.35
C ALA A 194 13.57 15.12 -11.92
N ASP A 195 14.47 15.91 -11.33
CA ASP A 195 15.90 15.93 -11.63
C ASP A 195 16.60 14.90 -10.72
N ILE A 196 16.90 13.70 -11.24
CA ILE A 196 17.32 12.56 -10.41
C ILE A 196 18.84 12.46 -10.21
N ASP A 197 19.61 13.15 -11.06
CA ASP A 197 21.07 13.09 -11.10
C ASP A 197 21.75 14.46 -10.83
N ARG A 198 20.93 15.51 -10.69
CA ARG A 198 21.27 16.90 -10.35
C ARG A 198 21.99 17.67 -11.47
N ASP A 199 21.70 17.36 -12.74
CA ASP A 199 22.21 18.10 -13.90
C ASP A 199 21.38 19.34 -14.29
N GLY A 200 20.17 19.49 -13.73
CA GLY A 200 19.25 20.60 -13.98
C GLY A 200 18.18 20.32 -15.04
N LEU A 201 18.10 19.11 -15.59
CA LEU A 201 17.03 18.67 -16.49
C LEU A 201 16.00 17.82 -15.74
N LEU A 202 14.80 17.69 -16.31
CA LEU A 202 13.77 16.81 -15.74
C LEU A 202 13.75 15.46 -16.43
N ASP A 203 13.97 14.42 -15.63
CA ASP A 203 13.79 13.00 -15.96
C ASP A 203 12.35 12.56 -15.71
N LEU A 204 11.96 11.41 -16.27
CA LEU A 204 10.59 10.90 -16.20
C LEU A 204 10.53 9.51 -15.56
N TYR A 205 9.71 9.37 -14.53
CA TYR A 205 9.31 8.07 -13.97
C TYR A 205 7.86 7.76 -14.31
N VAL A 206 7.57 6.51 -14.68
CA VAL A 206 6.22 6.00 -15.00
C VAL A 206 5.96 4.70 -14.23
N THR A 207 4.91 4.68 -13.41
CA THR A 207 4.44 3.44 -12.78
C THR A 207 3.64 2.60 -13.77
N ASN A 208 3.82 1.28 -13.76
CA ASN A 208 3.07 0.35 -14.61
C ASN A 208 2.25 -0.64 -13.77
N TYR A 209 1.07 -1.02 -14.27
CA TYR A 209 0.11 -1.83 -13.50
C TYR A 209 0.18 -3.34 -13.82
N LEU A 210 -0.45 -3.80 -14.90
CA LEU A 210 -0.66 -5.24 -15.16
C LEU A 210 -0.47 -5.63 -16.62
N GLU A 211 -0.02 -6.86 -16.86
CA GLU A 211 -0.06 -7.54 -18.16
C GLU A 211 -1.51 -7.93 -18.50
N PHE A 212 -2.30 -6.95 -18.93
CA PHE A 212 -3.73 -7.12 -19.25
C PHE A 212 -4.01 -7.10 -20.76
N ASP A 213 -4.73 -8.13 -21.25
CA ASP A 213 -5.18 -8.25 -22.63
C ASP A 213 -6.71 -8.47 -22.71
N LEU A 214 -7.40 -7.62 -23.47
CA LEU A 214 -8.84 -7.74 -23.74
C LEU A 214 -9.20 -8.96 -24.61
N GLN A 215 -8.25 -9.56 -25.34
CA GLN A 215 -8.47 -10.78 -26.12
C GLN A 215 -8.28 -12.07 -25.30
N ALA A 216 -7.56 -11.99 -24.18
CA ALA A 216 -7.35 -13.08 -23.22
C ALA A 216 -7.66 -12.64 -21.77
N PRO A 217 -8.86 -12.12 -21.48
CA PRO A 217 -9.19 -11.56 -20.17
C PRO A 217 -9.24 -12.65 -19.08
N PRO A 218 -8.99 -12.28 -17.80
CA PRO A 218 -9.10 -13.19 -16.67
C PRO A 218 -10.43 -13.96 -16.62
N ALA A 219 -10.39 -15.17 -16.07
CA ALA A 219 -11.52 -16.08 -15.97
C ALA A 219 -12.25 -16.35 -17.31
N ASP A 220 -11.51 -16.34 -18.43
CA ASP A 220 -12.05 -16.44 -19.80
C ASP A 220 -13.13 -15.39 -20.12
N GLY A 221 -13.05 -14.21 -19.47
CA GLY A 221 -14.00 -13.12 -19.60
C GLY A 221 -15.35 -13.35 -18.92
N ASN A 222 -15.45 -14.35 -18.03
CA ASN A 222 -16.56 -14.53 -17.10
C ASN A 222 -16.45 -13.57 -15.91
N TRP A 223 -17.55 -13.40 -15.17
CA TRP A 223 -17.54 -12.63 -13.93
C TRP A 223 -16.79 -13.35 -12.80
N CYS A 224 -16.15 -12.55 -11.94
CA CYS A 224 -15.62 -12.95 -10.64
C CYS A 224 -16.60 -12.54 -9.53
N HIS A 225 -16.23 -12.75 -8.26
CA HIS A 225 -17.05 -12.34 -7.11
C HIS A 225 -16.29 -11.54 -6.06
N PHE A 226 -16.93 -10.49 -5.56
CA PHE A 226 -16.51 -9.75 -4.37
C PHE A 226 -17.59 -9.84 -3.29
N LYS A 227 -17.30 -10.54 -2.18
CA LYS A 227 -18.23 -10.72 -1.04
C LYS A 227 -19.63 -11.23 -1.46
N GLU A 228 -19.65 -12.24 -2.34
CA GLU A 228 -20.86 -12.85 -2.96
C GLU A 228 -21.59 -11.95 -3.99
N VAL A 229 -21.09 -10.75 -4.27
CA VAL A 229 -21.59 -9.88 -5.37
C VAL A 229 -20.82 -10.20 -6.65
N GLU A 230 -21.52 -10.31 -7.78
CA GLU A 230 -20.92 -10.44 -9.12
C GLU A 230 -20.13 -9.18 -9.49
N SER A 231 -18.88 -9.33 -9.91
CA SER A 231 -17.96 -8.22 -10.24
C SER A 231 -16.93 -8.64 -11.27
N TYR A 232 -16.25 -7.69 -11.92
CA TYR A 232 -15.07 -8.03 -12.70
C TYR A 232 -13.94 -8.58 -11.79
N CYS A 233 -12.96 -9.23 -12.41
CA CYS A 233 -11.82 -9.83 -11.71
C CYS A 233 -10.76 -8.76 -11.37
N GLY A 234 -10.42 -8.63 -10.08
CA GLY A 234 -9.36 -7.72 -9.61
C GLY A 234 -7.94 -8.12 -10.06
N PRO A 235 -6.90 -7.41 -9.59
CA PRO A 235 -5.51 -7.63 -10.02
C PRO A 235 -4.96 -9.01 -9.58
N GLU A 236 -5.54 -9.60 -8.54
CA GLU A 236 -5.06 -10.81 -7.88
C GLU A 236 -4.95 -12.02 -8.84
N GLY A 237 -3.72 -12.32 -9.27
CA GLY A 237 -3.39 -13.44 -10.16
C GLY A 237 -3.03 -13.05 -11.60
N ILE A 238 -3.07 -11.76 -11.93
CA ILE A 238 -2.57 -11.20 -13.20
C ILE A 238 -1.09 -10.80 -12.99
N PRO A 239 -0.16 -11.06 -13.92
CA PRO A 239 1.22 -10.60 -13.80
C PRO A 239 1.29 -9.06 -13.77
N ALA A 240 2.13 -8.51 -12.90
CA ALA A 240 2.42 -7.09 -12.86
C ALA A 240 3.48 -6.71 -13.88
N GLN A 241 3.46 -5.46 -14.34
CA GLN A 241 4.51 -4.89 -15.18
C GLN A 241 5.60 -4.22 -14.32
N ALA A 242 6.76 -3.94 -14.92
CA ALA A 242 7.83 -3.21 -14.26
C ALA A 242 7.68 -1.71 -14.48
N ASP A 243 7.92 -0.91 -13.44
CA ASP A 243 7.99 0.55 -13.55
C ASP A 243 9.17 0.98 -14.42
N GLN A 244 9.07 2.19 -14.99
CA GLN A 244 10.04 2.72 -15.94
C GLN A 244 10.65 4.03 -15.46
N LEU A 245 11.93 4.21 -15.75
CA LEU A 245 12.70 5.42 -15.46
C LEU A 245 13.49 5.81 -16.71
N TYR A 246 13.29 7.05 -17.12
CA TYR A 246 13.81 7.64 -18.35
C TYR A 246 14.70 8.84 -18.04
N HIS A 247 15.97 8.78 -18.43
CA HIS A 247 16.94 9.86 -18.22
C HIS A 247 16.91 10.86 -19.37
N ASN A 248 16.85 12.15 -19.09
CA ASN A 248 16.84 13.23 -20.09
C ASN A 248 18.27 13.52 -20.57
N GLN A 249 18.53 13.38 -21.87
CA GLN A 249 19.89 13.56 -22.43
C GLN A 249 20.23 15.03 -22.75
N GLY A 250 19.30 15.97 -22.55
CA GLY A 250 19.50 17.40 -22.84
C GLY A 250 19.57 17.76 -24.33
N ASP A 251 19.35 16.79 -25.23
CA ASP A 251 19.21 16.99 -26.68
C ASP A 251 17.78 16.74 -27.19
N GLY A 252 16.83 16.63 -26.27
CA GLY A 252 15.43 16.30 -26.53
C GLY A 252 15.15 14.80 -26.66
N GLN A 253 16.11 13.91 -26.35
CA GLN A 253 15.89 12.46 -26.21
C GLN A 253 15.85 12.03 -24.74
N PHE A 254 15.03 11.02 -24.45
CA PHE A 254 15.06 10.25 -23.21
C PHE A 254 15.69 8.86 -23.42
N GLU A 255 16.51 8.39 -22.48
CA GLU A 255 17.05 7.02 -22.45
C GLU A 255 16.35 6.17 -21.36
N ASP A 256 15.84 4.99 -21.72
CA ASP A 256 15.31 4.02 -20.75
C ASP A 256 16.46 3.43 -19.92
N ILE A 257 16.58 3.91 -18.69
CA ILE A 257 17.57 3.46 -17.69
C ILE A 257 16.94 2.55 -16.62
N SER A 258 15.71 2.07 -16.81
CA SER A 258 14.97 1.30 -15.80
C SER A 258 15.76 0.10 -15.28
N LYS A 259 16.47 -0.59 -16.17
CA LYS A 259 17.27 -1.77 -15.84
C LYS A 259 18.65 -1.45 -15.23
N SER A 260 19.30 -0.37 -15.66
CA SER A 260 20.63 0.05 -15.17
C SER A 260 20.52 0.69 -13.78
N SER A 261 19.54 1.59 -13.60
CA SER A 261 19.22 2.23 -12.33
C SER A 261 18.84 1.23 -11.24
N GLY A 262 18.11 0.18 -11.58
CA GLY A 262 17.65 -0.88 -10.68
C GLY A 262 16.13 -0.90 -10.44
N ILE A 263 15.39 0.10 -10.96
CA ILE A 263 13.92 0.17 -10.87
C ILE A 263 13.28 -1.08 -11.49
N GLY A 264 13.65 -1.41 -12.73
CA GLY A 264 13.15 -2.57 -13.48
C GLY A 264 13.61 -3.96 -12.97
N ALA A 265 14.16 -4.02 -11.75
CA ALA A 265 14.30 -5.28 -11.00
C ALA A 265 13.02 -5.66 -10.24
N TRP A 266 12.07 -4.73 -10.13
CA TRP A 266 10.79 -4.89 -9.43
C TRP A 266 9.64 -4.86 -10.43
N SER A 267 8.55 -5.54 -10.11
CA SER A 267 7.33 -5.60 -10.93
C SER A 267 6.15 -5.87 -10.00
N TYR A 268 5.56 -4.80 -9.48
CA TYR A 268 4.34 -4.80 -8.67
C TYR A 268 3.31 -3.87 -9.33
N PRO A 269 2.00 -3.98 -9.02
CA PRO A 269 0.99 -3.19 -9.69
C PRO A 269 1.02 -1.73 -9.20
N GLY A 270 1.88 -0.91 -9.78
CA GLY A 270 2.11 0.48 -9.38
C GLY A 270 0.94 1.39 -9.74
N LEU A 271 0.55 2.25 -8.80
CA LEU A 271 -0.57 3.19 -8.96
C LEU A 271 -0.25 4.62 -8.54
N GLY A 272 0.53 4.82 -7.49
CA GLY A 272 0.90 6.14 -6.98
C GLY A 272 2.42 6.27 -6.86
N ILE A 273 2.93 7.46 -7.12
CA ILE A 273 4.35 7.83 -7.06
C ILE A 273 4.47 9.16 -6.30
N LEU A 274 5.54 9.32 -5.51
CA LEU A 274 6.05 10.60 -4.99
C LEU A 274 7.57 10.66 -5.14
N PHE A 275 8.07 11.78 -5.67
CA PHE A 275 9.46 12.19 -5.51
C PHE A 275 9.62 13.02 -4.24
N VAL A 276 10.55 12.63 -3.36
CA VAL A 276 10.80 13.27 -2.06
C VAL A 276 12.26 13.05 -1.64
N ASP A 277 12.88 14.01 -0.97
CA ASP A 277 14.18 13.84 -0.31
C ASP A 277 13.92 13.48 1.16
N ILE A 278 14.07 12.19 1.53
CA ILE A 278 13.53 11.70 2.81
C ILE A 278 14.52 11.76 3.97
N GLU A 279 15.82 11.92 3.67
CA GLU A 279 16.92 12.09 4.62
C GLU A 279 17.55 13.50 4.61
N TRP A 280 17.14 14.36 3.68
CA TRP A 280 17.67 15.71 3.46
C TRP A 280 19.15 15.77 3.06
N ASP A 281 19.61 14.82 2.23
CA ASP A 281 20.94 14.85 1.59
C ASP A 281 20.93 15.44 0.16
N GLY A 282 19.74 15.72 -0.36
CA GLY A 282 19.49 16.57 -1.51
C GLY A 282 19.28 15.86 -2.84
N ASP A 283 19.29 14.53 -2.89
CA ASP A 283 18.76 13.78 -4.03
C ASP A 283 17.34 13.26 -3.75
N LEU A 284 16.57 13.07 -4.82
CA LEU A 284 15.17 12.69 -4.72
C LEU A 284 15.02 11.17 -4.78
N ASP A 285 14.43 10.63 -3.72
CA ASP A 285 13.97 9.26 -3.60
C ASP A 285 12.60 9.09 -4.27
N ILE A 286 12.23 7.84 -4.55
CA ILE A 286 10.95 7.50 -5.19
C ILE A 286 10.17 6.57 -4.27
N TYR A 287 9.02 7.04 -3.79
CA TYR A 287 8.05 6.20 -3.09
C TYR A 287 6.94 5.75 -4.05
N VAL A 288 6.63 4.45 -4.08
CA VAL A 288 5.60 3.85 -4.95
C VAL A 288 4.55 3.11 -4.14
N ALA A 289 3.27 3.49 -4.30
CA ALA A 289 2.14 2.71 -3.79
C ALA A 289 1.72 1.64 -4.79
N ASN A 290 1.59 0.40 -4.29
CA ASN A 290 1.26 -0.78 -5.09
C ASN A 290 -0.07 -1.39 -4.66
N ASP A 291 -0.88 -1.82 -5.63
CA ASP A 291 -2.12 -2.54 -5.33
C ASP A 291 -1.82 -3.99 -4.92
N SER A 292 -2.12 -4.30 -3.65
CA SER A 292 -2.19 -5.63 -3.07
C SER A 292 -0.84 -6.34 -2.89
N GLU A 293 0.26 -5.65 -3.20
CA GLU A 293 1.65 -6.03 -2.95
C GLU A 293 2.33 -4.95 -2.06
N PRO A 294 3.56 -5.16 -1.56
CA PRO A 294 4.24 -4.18 -0.72
C PRO A 294 4.52 -2.87 -1.47
N ASN A 295 4.37 -1.73 -0.79
CA ASN A 295 4.84 -0.45 -1.32
C ASN A 295 6.38 -0.43 -1.40
N LEU A 296 6.94 0.33 -2.32
CA LEU A 296 8.39 0.42 -2.52
C LEU A 296 8.88 1.81 -2.11
N LEU A 297 10.07 1.87 -1.51
CA LEU A 297 10.82 3.11 -1.36
C LEU A 297 12.21 2.90 -1.96
N PHE A 298 12.44 3.52 -3.10
CA PHE A 298 13.72 3.51 -3.79
C PHE A 298 14.52 4.72 -3.32
N ARG A 299 15.56 4.46 -2.53
CA ARG A 299 16.52 5.51 -2.20
C ARG A 299 17.42 5.78 -3.40
N ASN A 300 17.69 7.05 -3.66
CA ASN A 300 18.69 7.48 -4.62
C ASN A 300 20.10 7.23 -4.05
N ASP A 301 20.91 6.44 -4.76
CA ASP A 301 22.32 6.16 -4.42
C ASP A 301 23.25 6.74 -5.50
N THR A 302 22.76 7.63 -6.37
CA THR A 302 23.49 8.12 -7.55
C THR A 302 24.77 8.85 -7.17
N ALA A 303 24.75 9.62 -6.07
CA ALA A 303 25.94 10.26 -5.52
C ALA A 303 26.98 9.25 -4.97
N GLU A 304 26.55 8.09 -4.48
CA GLU A 304 27.42 7.03 -3.96
C GLU A 304 27.95 6.08 -5.05
N ALA A 305 27.29 6.02 -6.22
CA ALA A 305 27.55 5.04 -7.28
C ALA A 305 28.96 5.06 -7.88
N GLY A 306 29.74 6.13 -7.66
CA GLY A 306 31.19 6.14 -7.85
C GLY A 306 31.65 6.13 -9.32
N ALA A 307 31.21 7.13 -10.08
CA ALA A 307 31.51 7.27 -11.51
C ALA A 307 32.92 7.84 -11.81
N GLY A 308 33.32 7.80 -13.09
CA GLY A 308 34.52 8.48 -13.59
C GLY A 308 34.37 10.02 -13.61
N PRO A 309 35.47 10.78 -13.80
CA PRO A 309 35.37 12.24 -13.87
C PRO A 309 34.51 12.71 -15.06
N GLY A 310 33.30 13.22 -14.78
CA GLY A 310 32.35 13.67 -15.79
C GLY A 310 31.42 12.58 -16.32
N GLU A 311 31.28 11.47 -15.59
CA GLU A 311 30.23 10.47 -15.79
C GLU A 311 29.30 10.53 -14.56
N THR A 312 28.00 10.31 -14.75
CA THR A 312 27.04 10.03 -13.66
C THR A 312 26.49 8.62 -13.87
N ILE A 313 26.24 7.87 -12.79
CA ILE A 313 25.62 6.54 -12.85
C ILE A 313 24.38 6.59 -11.97
N VAL A 314 23.23 6.86 -12.57
CA VAL A 314 21.94 6.84 -11.86
C VAL A 314 21.74 5.46 -11.23
N LYS A 315 21.48 5.44 -9.92
CA LYS A 315 21.36 4.20 -9.16
C LYS A 315 20.33 4.35 -8.05
N PHE A 316 19.39 3.41 -8.00
CA PHE A 316 18.40 3.30 -6.93
C PHE A 316 18.49 1.95 -6.20
N THR A 317 18.18 1.95 -4.90
CA THR A 317 18.07 0.76 -4.05
C THR A 317 16.75 0.75 -3.28
N GLU A 318 16.00 -0.36 -3.37
CA GLU A 318 14.78 -0.57 -2.57
C GLU A 318 15.13 -0.78 -1.10
N ILE A 319 14.52 0.02 -0.21
CA ILE A 319 14.72 -0.03 1.24
C ILE A 319 13.43 0.08 2.07
N GLY A 320 12.26 0.24 1.46
CA GLY A 320 10.98 0.50 2.13
C GLY A 320 10.54 -0.60 3.11
N THR A 321 10.90 -1.86 2.85
CA THR A 321 10.67 -2.96 3.81
C THR A 321 11.46 -2.75 5.11
N ARG A 322 12.69 -2.25 5.00
CA ARG A 322 13.61 -1.99 6.12
C ARG A 322 13.23 -0.72 6.86
N LEU A 323 12.98 0.38 6.12
CA LEU A 323 12.64 1.69 6.69
C LEU A 323 11.27 1.73 7.38
N GLY A 324 10.30 0.93 6.93
CA GLY A 324 9.02 0.76 7.65
C GLY A 324 7.76 0.94 6.81
N VAL A 325 7.90 1.47 5.59
CA VAL A 325 6.81 1.99 4.75
C VAL A 325 6.17 0.97 3.79
N ALA A 326 6.81 -0.18 3.54
CA ALA A 326 6.30 -1.17 2.58
C ALA A 326 5.08 -1.99 3.05
N TYR A 327 4.77 -1.97 4.35
CA TYR A 327 3.73 -2.80 4.98
C TYR A 327 3.13 -2.08 6.18
N SER A 328 1.81 -2.24 6.35
CA SER A 328 1.08 -1.90 7.59
C SER A 328 1.80 -2.35 8.86
N GLU A 329 1.47 -1.75 10.01
CA GLU A 329 2.05 -2.14 11.32
C GLU A 329 2.02 -3.65 11.62
N ASN A 330 1.03 -4.35 11.05
CA ASN A 330 0.83 -5.79 11.24
C ASN A 330 1.55 -6.66 10.18
N GLY A 331 2.42 -6.08 9.35
CA GLY A 331 3.18 -6.80 8.33
C GLY A 331 2.30 -7.42 7.24
N LEU A 332 1.19 -6.76 6.90
CA LEU A 332 0.37 -7.08 5.74
C LEU A 332 0.61 -6.05 4.64
N ALA A 333 0.80 -6.52 3.42
CA ALA A 333 0.69 -5.69 2.22
C ALA A 333 -0.76 -5.19 2.10
N GLN A 334 -0.92 -3.98 1.60
CA GLN A 334 -2.20 -3.30 1.47
C GLN A 334 -2.45 -2.98 0.00
N ALA A 335 -3.67 -2.59 -0.35
CA ALA A 335 -4.00 -2.14 -1.70
C ALA A 335 -3.74 -0.64 -1.88
N GLY A 336 -2.46 -0.26 -1.94
CA GLY A 336 -2.02 1.13 -2.09
C GLY A 336 -2.43 1.71 -3.44
N MET A 337 -3.06 2.89 -3.43
CA MET A 337 -3.53 3.56 -4.66
C MET A 337 -2.83 4.92 -4.85
N GLY A 338 -3.37 6.00 -4.28
CA GLY A 338 -2.70 7.30 -4.26
C GLY A 338 -2.10 7.64 -2.90
N LEU A 339 -1.20 8.61 -2.89
CA LEU A 339 -0.37 8.96 -1.74
C LEU A 339 0.05 10.43 -1.77
N ASP A 340 0.51 10.95 -0.64
CA ASP A 340 1.15 12.26 -0.56
C ASP A 340 2.17 12.29 0.58
N GLY A 341 3.09 13.26 0.55
CA GLY A 341 4.12 13.42 1.58
C GLY A 341 4.24 14.85 2.09
N GLY A 342 4.23 15.04 3.41
CA GLY A 342 4.37 16.35 4.03
C GLY A 342 4.80 16.27 5.50
N ASP A 343 5.30 17.39 6.02
CA ASP A 343 5.66 17.61 7.43
C ASP A 343 4.35 17.85 8.22
N VAL A 344 3.70 16.78 8.72
CA VAL A 344 2.32 16.88 9.26
C VAL A 344 2.26 17.16 10.76
N ASP A 345 3.36 16.98 11.49
CA ASP A 345 3.48 17.38 12.90
C ASP A 345 4.45 18.55 13.17
N ASN A 346 4.97 19.17 12.10
CA ASN A 346 5.86 20.35 12.12
C ASN A 346 7.19 20.08 12.87
N ASP A 347 7.71 18.84 12.85
CA ASP A 347 9.02 18.49 13.41
C ASP A 347 10.19 18.72 12.43
N GLY A 348 9.89 18.80 11.13
CA GLY A 348 10.81 19.18 10.06
C GLY A 348 11.30 18.05 9.16
N ASP A 349 10.80 16.83 9.31
CA ASP A 349 10.91 15.78 8.29
C ASP A 349 9.58 15.53 7.55
N ILE A 350 9.62 14.69 6.51
CA ILE A 350 8.47 14.40 5.66
C ILE A 350 7.87 13.05 6.06
N ASP A 351 6.60 13.08 6.42
CA ASP A 351 5.74 11.91 6.63
C ASP A 351 5.09 11.49 5.32
N ILE A 352 4.68 10.23 5.21
CA ILE A 352 4.04 9.68 4.00
C ILE A 352 2.65 9.15 4.35
N TYR A 353 1.62 9.62 3.65
CA TYR A 353 0.26 9.11 3.75
C TYR A 353 -0.14 8.33 2.50
N VAL A 354 -0.74 7.14 2.67
CA VAL A 354 -1.14 6.26 1.56
C VAL A 354 -2.60 5.83 1.68
N THR A 355 -3.36 5.97 0.60
CA THR A 355 -4.74 5.48 0.50
C THR A 355 -4.78 3.99 0.18
N ASN A 356 -5.79 3.29 0.72
CA ASN A 356 -5.95 1.85 0.58
C ASN A 356 -7.40 1.42 0.27
N PHE A 357 -7.57 0.14 -0.08
CA PHE A 357 -8.87 -0.47 -0.38
C PHE A 357 -9.80 -0.56 0.85
N SER A 358 -11.11 -0.69 0.64
CA SER A 358 -12.17 -0.63 1.69
C SER A 358 -12.17 -1.71 2.79
N ASP A 359 -11.18 -2.60 2.81
CA ASP A 359 -10.93 -3.56 3.89
C ASP A 359 -9.60 -3.31 4.63
N ASP A 360 -8.77 -2.42 4.10
CA ASP A 360 -7.54 -1.92 4.68
C ASP A 360 -7.79 -0.53 5.29
N VAL A 361 -6.83 -0.03 6.06
CA VAL A 361 -6.87 1.34 6.61
C VAL A 361 -5.88 2.20 5.83
N ASN A 362 -6.25 3.43 5.46
CA ASN A 362 -5.30 4.39 4.90
C ASN A 362 -4.21 4.67 5.94
N THR A 363 -2.94 4.63 5.55
CA THR A 363 -1.82 4.56 6.49
C THR A 363 -1.03 5.86 6.49
N LEU A 364 -0.85 6.47 7.66
CA LEU A 364 0.16 7.51 7.87
C LEU A 364 1.43 6.85 8.42
N TYR A 365 2.52 6.96 7.68
CA TYR A 365 3.87 6.63 8.11
C TYR A 365 4.55 7.90 8.58
N ALA A 366 4.69 8.06 9.90
CA ALA A 366 5.47 9.16 10.46
C ALA A 366 6.97 8.84 10.46
N ASN A 367 7.81 9.77 10.05
CA ASN A 367 9.27 9.67 10.01
C ASN A 367 9.86 9.89 11.44
N ASP A 368 11.18 9.81 11.62
CA ASP A 368 11.87 10.03 12.90
C ASP A 368 13.11 10.93 12.82
N GLY A 369 13.19 11.74 11.76
CA GLY A 369 14.30 12.60 11.40
C GLY A 369 15.55 11.85 10.93
N ARG A 370 15.43 10.57 10.61
CA ARG A 370 16.53 9.70 10.18
C ARG A 370 16.13 8.67 9.10
N GLY A 371 14.99 8.88 8.46
CA GLY A 371 14.43 7.96 7.45
C GLY A 371 13.78 6.70 8.02
N TRP A 372 13.57 6.56 9.34
CA TRP A 372 12.81 5.42 9.89
C TRP A 372 11.36 5.79 10.12
N PHE A 373 10.47 4.94 9.62
CA PHE A 373 9.04 5.20 9.68
C PHE A 373 8.30 4.35 10.71
N SER A 374 7.21 4.89 11.21
CA SER A 374 6.25 4.17 12.05
C SER A 374 4.80 4.48 11.67
N ASP A 375 3.93 3.46 11.73
CA ASP A 375 2.49 3.60 11.49
C ASP A 375 1.85 4.44 12.60
N ALA A 376 1.64 5.72 12.31
CA ALA A 376 1.11 6.74 13.20
C ALA A 376 -0.42 6.84 13.14
N THR A 377 -1.06 6.19 12.15
CA THR A 377 -2.49 6.23 11.81
C THR A 377 -3.45 6.21 13.01
N TYR A 378 -3.19 5.36 14.00
CA TYR A 378 -4.02 5.23 15.21
C TYR A 378 -3.59 6.16 16.36
N ALA A 379 -2.36 6.66 16.34
CA ALA A 379 -1.85 7.61 17.33
C ALA A 379 -2.36 9.03 17.04
N THR A 380 -2.43 9.42 15.76
CA THR A 380 -2.87 10.74 15.29
C THR A 380 -4.39 10.86 15.11
N GLY A 381 -5.13 9.75 15.10
CA GLY A 381 -6.61 9.72 15.13
C GLY A 381 -7.30 9.25 13.85
N MET A 382 -6.56 9.04 12.75
CA MET A 382 -7.13 8.68 11.45
C MET A 382 -7.71 7.26 11.37
N GLY A 383 -7.17 6.31 12.16
CA GLY A 383 -7.57 4.89 12.09
C GLY A 383 -9.00 4.55 12.53
N GLY A 384 -9.86 5.54 12.80
CA GLY A 384 -11.28 5.35 13.11
C GLY A 384 -12.21 5.32 11.89
N VAL A 385 -11.79 5.89 10.75
CA VAL A 385 -12.62 5.99 9.54
C VAL A 385 -12.07 5.04 8.48
N VAL A 386 -12.62 3.83 8.46
CA VAL A 386 -12.19 2.75 7.56
C VAL A 386 -13.26 2.49 6.49
N ARG A 387 -14.43 2.00 6.91
CA ARG A 387 -15.53 1.65 6.00
C ARG A 387 -16.63 2.71 5.98
N PRO A 388 -17.33 2.90 4.85
CA PRO A 388 -17.27 2.10 3.61
C PRO A 388 -16.19 2.54 2.61
N PHE A 389 -15.30 3.45 3.01
CA PHE A 389 -14.45 4.24 2.13
C PHE A 389 -13.38 3.42 1.39
N LEU A 390 -13.14 3.78 0.14
CA LEU A 390 -12.06 3.27 -0.71
C LEU A 390 -11.36 4.49 -1.30
N GLY A 391 -10.14 4.79 -0.83
CA GLY A 391 -9.43 6.01 -1.18
C GLY A 391 -8.64 5.90 -2.49
N TRP A 392 -8.50 7.01 -3.20
CA TRP A 392 -7.70 7.15 -4.42
C TRP A 392 -6.68 8.28 -4.25
N SER A 393 -6.97 9.49 -4.72
CA SER A 393 -6.10 10.63 -4.47
C SER A 393 -6.11 11.05 -2.98
N ALA A 394 -4.95 11.44 -2.46
CA ALA A 394 -4.77 12.08 -1.15
C ALA A 394 -3.99 13.37 -1.32
N ALA A 395 -4.24 14.37 -0.47
CA ALA A 395 -3.51 15.62 -0.48
C ALA A 395 -3.32 16.17 0.94
N LEU A 396 -2.07 16.50 1.28
CA LEU A 396 -1.64 17.16 2.50
C LEU A 396 -1.42 18.65 2.20
N GLU A 397 -2.36 19.49 2.61
CA GLU A 397 -2.37 20.94 2.37
C GLU A 397 -2.95 21.64 3.59
N ASP A 398 -2.49 22.85 3.90
CA ASP A 398 -3.05 23.67 4.99
C ASP A 398 -4.30 24.40 4.46
N LEU A 399 -5.49 23.90 4.78
CA LEU A 399 -6.74 24.30 4.12
C LEU A 399 -7.49 25.42 4.85
N ASP A 400 -7.22 25.65 6.14
CA ASP A 400 -7.70 26.84 6.86
C ASP A 400 -6.60 27.85 7.24
N ASN A 401 -5.40 27.67 6.68
CA ASN A 401 -4.23 28.52 6.84
C ASN A 401 -3.79 28.68 8.31
N ASP A 402 -3.99 27.66 9.16
CA ASP A 402 -3.65 27.69 10.59
C ASP A 402 -2.21 27.23 10.93
N GLY A 403 -1.47 26.76 9.92
CA GLY A 403 -0.06 26.35 10.01
C GLY A 403 0.16 24.84 10.11
N TRP A 404 -0.90 24.04 10.04
CA TRP A 404 -0.85 22.56 10.07
C TRP A 404 -1.38 21.99 8.75
N LEU A 405 -0.75 20.92 8.23
CA LEU A 405 -1.25 20.25 7.04
C LEU A 405 -2.51 19.44 7.35
N ASP A 406 -3.64 19.85 6.81
CA ASP A 406 -4.87 19.08 6.73
C ASP A 406 -4.75 17.96 5.68
N LEU A 407 -5.72 17.04 5.66
CA LEU A 407 -5.74 15.93 4.72
C LEU A 407 -7.08 15.80 3.99
N PHE A 408 -7.05 15.92 2.67
CA PHE A 408 -8.14 15.53 1.78
C PHE A 408 -7.94 14.11 1.23
N VAL A 409 -9.02 13.35 1.05
CA VAL A 409 -9.01 12.05 0.36
C VAL A 409 -10.19 11.92 -0.61
N ALA A 410 -9.89 11.68 -1.89
CA ALA A 410 -10.86 11.31 -2.91
C ALA A 410 -11.29 9.84 -2.74
N ASN A 411 -12.59 9.55 -2.81
CA ASN A 411 -13.13 8.21 -2.51
C ASN A 411 -14.14 7.71 -3.56
N GLY A 412 -14.16 6.41 -3.79
CA GLY A 412 -15.12 5.78 -4.69
C GLY A 412 -14.79 4.32 -4.98
N HIS A 413 -15.71 3.39 -4.72
CA HIS A 413 -15.40 1.97 -4.86
C HIS A 413 -15.17 1.59 -6.33
N VAL A 414 -14.43 0.50 -6.52
CA VAL A 414 -14.22 -0.11 -7.84
C VAL A 414 -15.39 -0.89 -8.44
N TYR A 415 -16.46 -1.23 -7.69
CA TYR A 415 -17.48 -2.19 -8.16
C TYR A 415 -18.89 -1.58 -8.27
N PRO A 416 -19.39 -1.28 -9.48
CA PRO A 416 -20.72 -0.70 -9.69
C PRO A 416 -21.87 -1.55 -9.13
N ALA A 417 -21.67 -2.88 -9.08
CA ALA A 417 -22.65 -3.82 -8.53
C ALA A 417 -23.04 -3.52 -7.07
N LEU A 418 -22.15 -2.92 -6.26
CA LEU A 418 -22.43 -2.50 -4.89
C LEU A 418 -23.51 -1.42 -4.79
N GLN A 419 -23.77 -0.66 -5.86
CA GLN A 419 -24.89 0.29 -5.93
C GLN A 419 -26.26 -0.41 -5.93
N ARG A 420 -26.32 -1.69 -6.36
CA ARG A 420 -27.53 -2.52 -6.40
C ARG A 420 -27.57 -3.53 -5.24
N PHE A 421 -26.41 -4.09 -4.90
CA PHE A 421 -26.24 -5.15 -3.89
C PHE A 421 -25.19 -4.74 -2.86
N PRO A 422 -25.52 -3.84 -1.91
CA PRO A 422 -24.54 -3.29 -0.98
C PRO A 422 -24.10 -4.33 0.06
N ALA A 423 -22.87 -4.85 -0.09
CA ALA A 423 -22.18 -5.74 0.86
C ALA A 423 -21.69 -4.99 2.12
N GLY A 424 -22.52 -4.11 2.68
CA GLY A 424 -22.14 -3.10 3.68
C GLY A 424 -21.22 -1.99 3.13
N LEU A 425 -21.22 -1.80 1.81
CA LEU A 425 -20.39 -0.86 1.05
C LEU A 425 -21.24 -0.21 -0.05
N SER A 426 -20.80 0.93 -0.59
CA SER A 426 -21.43 1.62 -1.73
C SER A 426 -20.41 1.91 -2.84
N TYR A 427 -20.87 1.91 -4.09
CA TYR A 427 -20.04 2.28 -5.25
C TYR A 427 -19.67 3.76 -5.20
N THR A 428 -20.70 4.61 -5.18
CA THR A 428 -20.53 6.05 -4.93
C THR A 428 -20.27 6.32 -3.46
N GLN A 429 -19.33 7.21 -3.17
CA GLN A 429 -18.85 7.56 -1.83
C GLN A 429 -18.60 9.06 -1.76
N ARG A 430 -18.79 9.67 -0.58
CA ARG A 430 -18.32 11.04 -0.35
C ARG A 430 -16.81 11.03 -0.16
N ASN A 431 -16.18 12.15 -0.46
CA ASN A 431 -14.79 12.37 -0.08
C ASN A 431 -14.65 12.61 1.43
N LEU A 432 -13.43 12.42 1.93
CA LEU A 432 -13.07 12.65 3.33
C LEU A 432 -12.20 13.90 3.43
N LEU A 433 -12.38 14.63 4.52
CA LEU A 433 -11.59 15.80 4.87
C LEU A 433 -11.27 15.68 6.36
N TYR A 434 -9.99 15.65 6.69
CA TYR A 434 -9.51 15.61 8.07
C TYR A 434 -8.82 16.92 8.37
N ARG A 435 -9.30 17.63 9.40
CA ARG A 435 -8.57 18.75 9.96
C ARG A 435 -7.48 18.27 10.90
N ASN A 436 -6.27 18.77 10.74
CA ASN A 436 -5.15 18.57 11.64
C ASN A 436 -5.14 19.67 12.72
N GLN A 437 -4.98 19.28 13.98
CA GLN A 437 -4.84 20.20 15.09
C GLN A 437 -3.69 19.72 15.97
N GLU A 438 -2.51 20.32 15.82
CA GLU A 438 -1.30 19.98 16.58
C GLU A 438 -0.92 18.48 16.45
N GLY A 439 -0.85 17.96 15.21
CA GLY A 439 -0.53 16.56 14.90
C GLY A 439 -1.69 15.57 15.10
N ARG A 440 -2.91 16.07 15.31
CA ARG A 440 -4.11 15.26 15.54
C ARG A 440 -5.20 15.53 14.52
N PHE A 441 -5.57 14.49 13.78
CA PHE A 441 -6.55 14.55 12.71
C PHE A 441 -7.97 14.24 13.21
N THR A 442 -8.94 15.02 12.73
CA THR A 442 -10.38 14.81 12.95
C THR A 442 -11.13 14.92 11.63
N GLU A 443 -11.85 13.85 11.24
CA GLU A 443 -12.68 13.87 10.03
C GLU A 443 -13.88 14.79 10.21
N MET A 444 -14.11 15.69 9.26
CA MET A 444 -15.15 16.72 9.31
C MET A 444 -15.71 17.11 7.94
N GLY A 445 -15.63 16.22 6.94
CA GLY A 445 -16.07 16.52 5.57
C GLY A 445 -17.56 16.81 5.44
N LEU A 446 -18.42 16.22 6.29
CA LEU A 446 -19.85 16.52 6.29
C LEU A 446 -20.17 17.92 6.82
N GLU A 447 -19.47 18.30 7.89
CA GLU A 447 -19.52 19.61 8.54
C GLU A 447 -18.98 20.72 7.62
N ALA A 448 -17.91 20.43 6.87
CA ALA A 448 -17.34 21.33 5.87
C ALA A 448 -18.18 21.46 4.58
N GLY A 449 -19.21 20.62 4.39
CA GLY A 449 -20.12 20.68 3.24
C GLY A 449 -19.86 19.66 2.11
N MET A 450 -18.84 18.81 2.24
CA MET A 450 -18.44 17.80 1.23
C MET A 450 -19.35 16.56 1.22
N GLN A 451 -20.62 16.76 0.86
CA GLN A 451 -21.67 15.74 0.95
C GLN A 451 -21.95 14.99 -0.36
N ARG A 452 -21.42 15.46 -1.51
CA ARG A 452 -21.62 14.81 -2.82
C ARG A 452 -20.93 13.44 -2.81
N ALA A 453 -21.67 12.40 -3.19
CA ALA A 453 -21.14 11.06 -3.35
C ALA A 453 -20.99 10.72 -4.84
N SER A 454 -19.76 10.38 -5.26
CA SER A 454 -19.39 10.03 -6.63
C SER A 454 -18.42 8.83 -6.61
N SER A 455 -17.96 8.36 -7.78
CA SER A 455 -16.84 7.42 -7.85
C SER A 455 -15.56 8.19 -8.15
N SER A 456 -15.04 8.94 -7.17
CA SER A 456 -13.87 9.80 -7.38
C SER A 456 -12.59 8.98 -7.62
N ARG A 457 -11.65 9.56 -8.38
CA ARG A 457 -10.34 8.98 -8.73
C ARG A 457 -9.23 9.98 -8.46
N GLY A 458 -8.65 10.56 -9.52
CA GLY A 458 -7.69 11.65 -9.42
C GLY A 458 -8.33 12.89 -8.81
N ALA A 459 -7.49 13.67 -8.15
CA ALA A 459 -7.84 14.97 -7.61
C ALA A 459 -6.57 15.83 -7.58
N ALA A 460 -6.73 17.13 -7.82
CA ALA A 460 -5.68 18.13 -7.78
C ALA A 460 -6.12 19.29 -6.89
N ILE A 461 -5.20 19.78 -6.06
CA ILE A 461 -5.46 20.82 -5.07
C ILE A 461 -4.62 22.05 -5.43
N GLY A 462 -5.21 23.24 -5.32
CA GLY A 462 -4.55 24.49 -5.68
C GLY A 462 -5.41 25.72 -5.43
N ASP A 463 -4.75 26.86 -5.27
CA ASP A 463 -5.40 28.17 -5.15
C ASP A 463 -5.74 28.67 -6.57
N ILE A 464 -7.01 28.48 -6.99
CA ILE A 464 -7.44 28.63 -8.39
C ILE A 464 -7.79 30.08 -8.74
N ASP A 465 -8.32 30.85 -7.79
CA ASP A 465 -8.60 32.28 -7.95
C ASP A 465 -7.54 33.22 -7.33
N ASN A 466 -6.40 32.65 -6.89
CA ASN A 466 -5.23 33.33 -6.35
C ASN A 466 -5.57 34.20 -5.11
N ASP A 467 -6.49 33.72 -4.28
CA ASP A 467 -6.99 34.44 -3.10
C ASP A 467 -6.20 34.09 -1.82
N GLY A 468 -5.63 32.89 -1.77
CA GLY A 468 -4.81 32.40 -0.66
C GLY A 468 -5.29 31.16 0.07
N ASP A 469 -6.50 30.68 -0.19
CA ASP A 469 -6.92 29.34 0.22
C ASP A 469 -6.98 28.36 -0.97
N ALA A 470 -6.92 27.06 -0.65
CA ALA A 470 -6.77 26.02 -1.68
C ALA A 470 -8.12 25.35 -1.97
N ASP A 471 -8.45 25.31 -3.26
CA ASP A 471 -9.59 24.63 -3.84
C ASP A 471 -9.25 23.19 -4.23
N ILE A 472 -10.29 22.36 -4.35
CA ILE A 472 -10.14 20.92 -4.62
C ILE A 472 -10.90 20.52 -5.88
N VAL A 473 -10.17 20.13 -6.92
CA VAL A 473 -10.72 19.58 -8.16
C VAL A 473 -10.65 18.07 -8.12
N VAL A 474 -11.73 17.39 -8.52
CA VAL A 474 -11.86 15.94 -8.45
C VAL A 474 -12.42 15.37 -9.76
N ALA A 475 -11.69 14.43 -10.35
CA ALA A 475 -12.17 13.62 -11.45
C ALA A 475 -13.08 12.50 -10.91
N ASN A 476 -14.30 12.41 -11.47
CA ASN A 476 -15.28 11.41 -11.07
C ASN A 476 -15.51 10.41 -12.21
N LEU A 477 -15.20 9.14 -11.97
CA LEU A 477 -15.28 8.08 -12.95
C LEU A 477 -16.71 7.92 -13.50
N ASN A 478 -16.87 8.07 -14.81
CA ASN A 478 -18.16 8.00 -15.51
C ASN A 478 -19.19 9.09 -15.09
N ASP A 479 -18.71 10.16 -14.44
CA ASP A 479 -19.50 11.30 -13.99
C ASP A 479 -18.88 12.66 -14.36
N SER A 480 -19.60 13.75 -14.09
CA SER A 480 -19.02 15.09 -14.20
C SER A 480 -18.04 15.35 -13.05
N PRO A 481 -16.98 16.16 -13.25
CA PRO A 481 -16.04 16.47 -12.18
C PRO A 481 -16.72 17.20 -11.01
N SER A 482 -15.97 17.39 -9.93
CA SER A 482 -16.31 18.29 -8.84
C SER A 482 -15.22 19.34 -8.69
N LEU A 483 -15.62 20.56 -8.39
CA LEU A 483 -14.73 21.65 -8.01
C LEU A 483 -15.29 22.21 -6.71
N TRP A 484 -14.58 21.96 -5.63
CA TRP A 484 -14.92 22.44 -4.30
C TRP A 484 -14.13 23.72 -4.06
N ARG A 485 -14.82 24.86 -4.14
CA ARG A 485 -14.21 26.12 -3.74
C ARG A 485 -14.18 26.22 -2.21
N ASN A 486 -13.04 26.60 -1.65
CA ASN A 486 -12.94 26.94 -0.24
C ASN A 486 -13.61 28.33 0.00
N ASP A 487 -14.34 28.45 1.10
CA ASP A 487 -15.08 29.68 1.44
C ASP A 487 -14.51 30.35 2.71
N ALA A 488 -13.42 29.83 3.30
CA ALA A 488 -13.05 30.16 4.68
C ALA A 488 -11.55 30.28 5.01
N GLY A 489 -10.65 29.65 4.26
CA GLY A 489 -9.21 29.63 4.57
C GLY A 489 -8.54 31.01 4.44
N ASN A 490 -9.00 31.87 3.54
CA ASN A 490 -8.47 33.24 3.35
C ASN A 490 -8.94 34.23 4.44
N VAL A 491 -9.54 33.74 5.54
CA VAL A 491 -9.72 34.54 6.76
C VAL A 491 -8.41 34.68 7.54
N ALA A 492 -7.56 33.66 7.54
CA ALA A 492 -6.24 33.71 8.16
C ALA A 492 -5.21 34.44 7.26
N ASP A 493 -4.03 34.73 7.79
CA ASP A 493 -2.88 35.19 6.99
C ASP A 493 -2.15 34.00 6.37
N TRP A 494 -1.58 34.21 5.18
CA TRP A 494 -0.90 33.20 4.37
C TRP A 494 0.28 33.82 3.59
N ILE A 495 1.14 32.99 3.01
CA ILE A 495 2.09 33.39 1.96
C ILE A 495 2.33 32.26 0.96
N GLY A 496 2.31 32.59 -0.33
CA GLY A 496 2.59 31.67 -1.43
C GLY A 496 3.93 31.97 -2.10
N LEU A 497 4.61 30.94 -2.61
CA LEU A 497 5.90 31.06 -3.30
C LEU A 497 5.83 30.35 -4.66
N GLN A 498 6.09 31.10 -5.73
CA GLN A 498 6.43 30.55 -7.04
C GLN A 498 7.96 30.56 -7.13
N LEU A 499 8.58 29.38 -7.20
CA LEU A 499 10.02 29.24 -7.36
C LEU A 499 10.35 29.03 -8.84
N ALA A 500 11.56 29.44 -9.23
CA ALA A 500 12.16 29.14 -10.53
C ALA A 500 13.66 28.87 -10.38
N GLY A 501 14.13 27.70 -10.81
CA GLY A 501 15.55 27.32 -10.75
C GLY A 501 16.41 28.04 -11.80
N ASP A 502 17.66 28.35 -11.42
CA ASP A 502 18.78 28.74 -12.30
C ASP A 502 20.09 28.73 -11.46
N PRO A 503 20.95 27.69 -11.53
CA PRO A 503 21.00 26.63 -12.55
C PRO A 503 20.22 25.35 -12.19
N SER A 504 19.45 25.31 -11.09
CA SER A 504 18.56 24.16 -10.81
C SER A 504 17.50 24.02 -11.93
N ASN A 505 16.88 22.85 -12.06
CA ASN A 505 15.73 22.64 -12.96
C ASN A 505 14.66 23.75 -12.80
N ARG A 506 14.05 24.19 -13.90
CA ARG A 506 13.22 25.40 -13.93
C ARG A 506 12.10 25.36 -12.90
N ASP A 507 11.43 24.22 -12.78
CA ASP A 507 10.33 23.98 -11.82
C ASP A 507 10.76 24.02 -10.34
N ALA A 508 12.07 24.06 -10.06
CA ALA A 508 12.66 23.99 -8.72
C ALA A 508 12.27 22.72 -7.93
N ILE A 509 11.98 21.62 -8.62
CA ILE A 509 11.60 20.34 -8.02
C ILE A 509 12.74 19.86 -7.11
N GLY A 510 12.36 19.47 -5.89
CA GLY A 510 13.28 19.13 -4.81
C GLY A 510 13.69 20.29 -3.90
N ALA A 511 13.44 21.55 -4.27
CA ALA A 511 13.77 22.69 -3.41
C ALA A 511 13.05 22.62 -2.05
N ARG A 512 13.82 22.72 -0.96
CA ARG A 512 13.29 22.70 0.40
C ARG A 512 13.08 24.13 0.91
N VAL A 513 11.88 24.41 1.38
CA VAL A 513 11.51 25.70 1.98
C VAL A 513 11.24 25.53 3.47
N ARG A 514 11.84 26.39 4.28
CA ARG A 514 11.59 26.49 5.73
C ARG A 514 11.17 27.90 6.10
N LEU A 515 9.94 28.02 6.61
CA LEU A 515 9.37 29.28 7.08
C LEU A 515 9.45 29.35 8.60
N TYR A 516 9.83 30.52 9.12
CA TYR A 516 9.90 30.82 10.55
C TYR A 516 8.96 31.98 10.88
N ALA A 517 8.02 31.77 11.80
CA ALA A 517 7.03 32.75 12.25
C ALA A 517 6.83 32.64 13.76
N GLY A 518 7.66 33.34 14.55
CA GLY A 518 7.68 33.21 16.00
C GLY A 518 8.14 31.81 16.45
N ASP A 519 7.27 31.10 17.18
CA ASP A 519 7.52 29.71 17.60
C ASP A 519 7.08 28.68 16.53
N LEU A 520 6.36 29.09 15.47
CA LEU A 520 5.96 28.23 14.36
C LEU A 520 7.11 28.09 13.35
N VAL A 521 7.45 26.85 13.03
CA VAL A 521 8.34 26.48 11.94
C VAL A 521 7.58 25.51 11.04
N GLN A 522 7.62 25.72 9.73
CA GLN A 522 7.00 24.83 8.74
C GLN A 522 8.05 24.44 7.69
N THR A 523 8.15 23.15 7.37
CA THR A 523 8.93 22.65 6.23
C THR A 523 8.01 22.25 5.08
N ARG A 524 8.36 22.62 3.85
CA ARG A 524 7.73 22.13 2.62
C ARG A 524 8.82 21.83 1.59
N GLN A 525 8.53 20.97 0.62
CA GLN A 525 9.37 20.72 -0.54
C GLN A 525 8.55 20.97 -1.82
N VAL A 526 9.20 21.44 -2.89
CA VAL A 526 8.57 21.42 -4.22
C VAL A 526 8.55 19.97 -4.71
N GLN A 527 7.40 19.32 -4.61
CA GLN A 527 7.21 17.90 -4.93
C GLN A 527 6.47 17.70 -6.27
N ARG A 528 6.62 16.50 -6.82
CA ARG A 528 5.88 15.98 -7.99
C ARG A 528 5.54 14.51 -7.75
N GLY A 529 4.48 14.04 -8.42
CA GLY A 529 3.82 12.79 -8.03
C GLY A 529 3.11 12.98 -6.70
N ARG A 530 1.87 13.46 -6.75
CA ARG A 530 1.03 13.66 -5.56
C ARG A 530 -0.38 13.17 -5.86
N GLY A 531 -1.04 12.60 -4.86
CA GLY A 531 -2.35 12.00 -5.01
C GLY A 531 -2.35 10.71 -5.84
N PHE A 532 -3.24 10.63 -6.82
CA PHE A 532 -3.41 9.48 -7.71
C PHE A 532 -3.53 9.98 -9.15
N GLU A 533 -2.62 9.56 -10.05
CA GLU A 533 -2.66 9.86 -11.49
C GLU A 533 -2.69 11.38 -11.83
N SER A 534 -2.36 12.25 -10.88
CA SER A 534 -2.68 13.69 -10.90
C SER A 534 -1.48 14.59 -10.61
N GLN A 535 -1.59 15.88 -10.93
CA GLN A 535 -0.60 16.92 -10.59
C GLN A 535 -1.29 18.11 -9.92
N PHE A 536 -0.72 18.59 -8.82
CA PHE A 536 -1.29 19.68 -8.01
C PHE A 536 -0.66 21.01 -8.41
N ASP A 537 -1.11 22.10 -7.79
CA ASP A 537 -0.46 23.41 -7.88
C ASP A 537 1.06 23.31 -7.64
N PRO A 538 1.91 23.76 -8.58
CA PRO A 538 3.36 23.69 -8.43
C PRO A 538 3.92 24.68 -7.38
N ARG A 539 3.11 25.61 -6.89
CA ARG A 539 3.50 26.66 -5.93
C ARG A 539 3.36 26.17 -4.49
N VAL A 540 4.30 26.60 -3.64
CA VAL A 540 4.31 26.24 -2.21
C VAL A 540 3.55 27.30 -1.41
N ARG A 541 2.55 26.91 -0.62
CA ARG A 541 1.82 27.78 0.33
C ARG A 541 2.20 27.50 1.79
N PHE A 542 2.03 28.52 2.62
CA PHE A 542 2.14 28.45 4.07
C PHE A 542 1.00 29.26 4.71
N GLY A 543 0.15 28.62 5.51
CA GLY A 543 -0.73 29.30 6.44
C GLY A 543 0.05 29.85 7.63
N LEU A 544 -0.43 30.95 8.20
CA LEU A 544 0.26 31.68 9.28
C LEU A 544 -0.66 31.97 10.47
N GLY A 545 -1.95 31.63 10.36
CA GLY A 545 -3.01 31.99 11.30
C GLY A 545 -3.13 33.51 11.46
N THR A 546 -2.45 34.05 12.47
CA THR A 546 -2.38 35.50 12.77
C THR A 546 -0.95 36.01 12.96
N THR A 547 0.05 35.22 12.55
CA THR A 547 1.47 35.46 12.84
C THR A 547 2.17 36.06 11.62
N GLY A 548 3.08 37.01 11.85
CA GLY A 548 3.96 37.53 10.79
C GLY A 548 5.13 36.60 10.51
N VAL A 549 5.65 36.62 9.27
CA VAL A 549 6.84 35.85 8.90
C VAL A 549 8.11 36.58 9.34
N ASP A 550 8.96 35.90 10.11
CA ASP A 550 10.29 36.41 10.48
C ASP A 550 11.30 36.21 9.35
N SER A 551 11.36 34.99 8.79
CA SER A 551 12.20 34.68 7.64
C SER A 551 11.75 33.44 6.89
N ILE A 552 12.15 33.33 5.62
CA ILE A 552 12.01 32.12 4.80
C ILE A 552 13.40 31.73 4.31
N ARG A 553 13.79 30.48 4.51
CA ARG A 553 14.99 29.88 3.93
C ARG A 553 14.59 28.95 2.79
N ILE A 554 15.27 29.06 1.67
CA ILE A 554 15.15 28.17 0.52
C ILE A 554 16.50 27.50 0.33
N ASP A 555 16.51 26.17 0.36
CA ASP A 555 17.65 25.33 -0.01
C ASP A 555 17.35 24.76 -1.41
N TRP A 556 18.09 25.20 -2.42
CA TRP A 556 17.86 24.87 -3.83
C TRP A 556 18.55 23.54 -4.23
N PRO A 557 18.06 22.82 -5.26
CA PRO A 557 18.68 21.58 -5.75
C PRO A 557 20.17 21.71 -6.11
N SER A 558 20.59 22.86 -6.64
CA SER A 558 22.01 23.20 -6.89
C SER A 558 22.92 23.22 -5.65
N GLY A 559 22.34 23.16 -4.44
CA GLY A 559 23.02 23.41 -3.17
C GLY A 559 23.12 24.89 -2.78
N HIS A 560 22.61 25.82 -3.61
CA HIS A 560 22.51 27.22 -3.24
C HIS A 560 21.53 27.43 -2.07
N GLN A 561 21.81 28.40 -1.19
CA GLN A 561 20.97 28.70 -0.03
C GLN A 561 20.61 30.18 0.00
N GLN A 562 19.31 30.43 -0.04
CA GLN A 562 18.72 31.77 -0.10
C GLN A 562 17.89 32.03 1.15
N THR A 563 17.84 33.28 1.61
CA THR A 563 17.03 33.64 2.78
C THR A 563 16.39 35.00 2.61
N LEU A 564 15.06 35.02 2.72
CA LEU A 564 14.25 36.23 2.77
C LEU A 564 14.02 36.63 4.23
N GLN A 565 14.13 37.92 4.53
CA GLN A 565 13.93 38.48 5.86
C GLN A 565 12.65 39.31 5.86
N SER A 566 11.74 38.98 6.79
CA SER A 566 10.43 39.62 6.96
C SER A 566 9.64 39.87 5.66
N PRO A 567 9.38 38.84 4.84
CA PRO A 567 8.59 38.97 3.61
C PRO A 567 7.14 39.39 3.90
N SER A 568 6.54 40.11 2.96
CA SER A 568 5.13 40.52 3.03
C SER A 568 4.18 39.36 2.73
N THR A 569 3.18 39.17 3.59
CA THR A 569 2.14 38.14 3.50
C THR A 569 1.00 38.51 2.53
N ARG A 570 -0.02 37.64 2.46
CA ARG A 570 -1.26 37.74 1.69
C ARG A 570 -1.04 37.94 0.18
N ARG A 571 -0.09 37.18 -0.37
CA ARG A 571 0.29 37.21 -1.78
C ARG A 571 1.17 36.03 -2.14
N TYR A 572 1.34 35.84 -3.45
CA TYR A 572 2.45 35.10 -4.02
C TYR A 572 3.72 35.96 -4.13
N LEU A 573 4.88 35.36 -3.88
CA LEU A 573 6.20 35.87 -4.23
C LEU A 573 6.78 35.01 -5.36
N SER A 574 7.17 35.63 -6.47
CA SER A 574 7.95 34.97 -7.52
C SER A 574 9.44 35.10 -7.20
N ILE A 575 10.16 33.98 -7.19
CA ILE A 575 11.56 33.91 -6.74
C ILE A 575 12.35 33.06 -7.73
N THR A 576 13.21 33.72 -8.52
CA THR A 576 14.27 33.03 -9.26
C THR A 576 15.46 32.78 -8.33
N GLU A 577 16.11 31.64 -8.48
CA GLU A 577 17.30 31.24 -7.73
C GLU A 577 18.39 32.34 -7.72
N GLY A 578 18.81 32.77 -6.52
CA GLY A 578 19.82 33.81 -6.35
C GLY A 578 19.32 35.25 -6.46
N ASP A 579 18.14 35.48 -7.05
CA ASP A 579 17.58 36.81 -7.28
C ASP A 579 16.66 37.32 -6.16
N ALA A 580 16.33 38.61 -6.17
CA ALA A 580 15.43 39.21 -5.19
C ALA A 580 13.96 38.84 -5.49
N PRO A 581 13.12 38.58 -4.47
CA PRO A 581 11.72 38.20 -4.68
C PRO A 581 10.92 39.34 -5.33
N ILE A 582 10.07 38.98 -6.29
CA ILE A 582 9.09 39.87 -6.90
C ILE A 582 7.75 39.63 -6.19
N ALA A 583 7.21 40.66 -5.54
CA ALA A 583 5.94 40.57 -4.83
C ALA A 583 4.74 40.72 -5.77
N GLY A 584 3.85 39.73 -5.76
CA GLY A 584 2.56 39.77 -6.43
C GLY A 584 1.55 40.75 -5.76
N PRO A 585 0.33 40.83 -6.30
CA PRO A 585 -0.75 41.63 -5.73
C PRO A 585 -1.09 41.18 -4.31
N GLU A 586 -1.54 42.12 -3.48
CA GLU A 586 -1.96 41.86 -2.10
C GLU A 586 -3.45 41.54 -2.05
N VAL A 587 -3.80 40.39 -1.48
CA VAL A 587 -5.19 39.96 -1.32
C VAL A 587 -5.74 40.43 0.03
N SER A 588 -6.92 41.06 0.00
CA SER A 588 -7.61 41.49 1.22
C SER A 588 -8.33 40.30 1.87
N PRO A 589 -8.31 40.17 3.22
CA PRO A 589 -8.96 39.06 3.90
C PRO A 589 -10.45 38.94 3.59
N ALA A 590 -10.89 37.69 3.42
CA ALA A 590 -12.29 37.34 3.28
C ALA A 590 -13.12 37.86 4.47
N ALA A 591 -14.36 38.28 4.21
CA ALA A 591 -15.26 38.68 5.27
C ALA A 591 -15.62 37.47 6.14
N THR A 592 -15.38 37.56 7.45
CA THR A 592 -15.62 36.46 8.40
C THR A 592 -17.05 35.92 8.25
N ILE A 593 -17.18 34.67 7.78
CA ILE A 593 -18.49 34.05 7.58
C ILE A 593 -19.15 33.82 8.96
N PRO A 594 -20.37 34.35 9.19
CA PRO A 594 -21.09 34.10 10.44
C PRO A 594 -21.46 32.62 10.60
N ASP A 595 -21.43 32.16 11.85
CA ASP A 595 -21.77 30.80 12.25
C ASP A 595 -23.15 30.32 11.71
N PRO A 596 -23.19 29.25 10.87
CA PRO A 596 -24.44 28.65 10.40
C PRO A 596 -25.02 27.59 11.36
N LEU A 597 -24.36 27.24 12.47
CA LEU A 597 -24.84 26.29 13.47
C LEU A 597 -25.88 26.90 14.42
N ALA A 598 -27.04 27.24 13.86
CA ALA A 598 -28.25 26.78 14.54
C ALA A 598 -28.10 25.26 14.72
N PRO A 599 -28.41 24.68 15.90
CA PRO A 599 -28.21 23.25 16.09
C PRO A 599 -29.02 22.50 15.04
N LEU A 600 -28.31 21.89 14.08
CA LEU A 600 -28.81 20.71 13.39
C LEU A 600 -29.07 19.71 14.49
N ALA A 601 -30.34 19.67 14.92
CA ALA A 601 -30.80 18.79 15.96
C ALA A 601 -30.27 17.41 15.61
N ALA A 602 -29.54 16.80 16.57
CA ALA A 602 -28.87 15.53 16.35
C ALA A 602 -29.85 14.62 15.64
N GLY A 603 -29.55 14.37 14.36
CA GLY A 603 -30.28 13.45 13.55
C GLY A 603 -30.02 12.09 14.14
N THR A 604 -30.84 11.72 15.13
CA THR A 604 -31.39 10.38 15.12
C THR A 604 -32.00 10.24 13.73
N GLN A 605 -31.20 9.73 12.79
CA GLN A 605 -31.75 8.82 11.80
C GLN A 605 -32.48 7.82 12.65
N ASP A 606 -33.80 8.01 12.74
CA ASP A 606 -34.70 6.98 13.16
C ASP A 606 -34.60 5.92 12.07
N ARG A 607 -33.57 5.07 12.18
CA ARG A 607 -33.45 3.81 11.46
C ARG A 607 -34.47 2.79 12.04
N SER A 608 -35.65 3.27 12.46
CA SER A 608 -36.92 2.74 11.95
C SER A 608 -37.03 2.85 10.41
N THR A 609 -35.99 2.43 9.67
CA THR A 609 -36.24 1.51 8.57
C THR A 609 -36.99 0.35 9.19
N SER A 610 -38.27 0.20 8.84
CA SER A 610 -39.01 -1.02 9.13
C SER A 610 -38.14 -2.18 8.67
N ILE A 611 -37.61 -2.95 9.63
CA ILE A 611 -36.82 -4.14 9.36
C ILE A 611 -37.69 -4.97 8.39
N PRO A 612 -37.20 -5.32 7.18
CA PRO A 612 -37.92 -6.29 6.36
C PRO A 612 -38.17 -7.53 7.21
N ASP A 613 -39.30 -8.23 7.06
CA ASP A 613 -39.57 -9.47 7.81
C ASP A 613 -38.51 -10.56 7.48
N LEU A 614 -37.36 -10.45 8.13
CA LEU A 614 -36.11 -11.22 7.93
C LEU A 614 -35.99 -12.38 8.92
N PHE A 615 -36.98 -12.51 9.81
CA PHE A 615 -36.98 -13.42 10.95
C PHE A 615 -38.22 -14.30 10.96
N ASP A 616 -38.34 -15.17 9.95
CA ASP A 616 -39.05 -16.44 10.09
C ASP A 616 -38.04 -17.48 10.62
N LEU A 617 -37.56 -17.26 11.85
CA LEU A 617 -36.48 -18.04 12.48
C LEU A 617 -36.89 -18.52 13.88
N ASP A 618 -36.83 -19.84 14.09
CA ASP A 618 -36.98 -20.46 15.40
C ASP A 618 -35.92 -19.93 16.40
N ASP A 619 -36.36 -19.57 17.62
CA ASP A 619 -35.56 -18.92 18.66
C ASP A 619 -34.41 -19.80 19.23
N ASP A 620 -33.17 -19.58 18.77
CA ASP A 620 -31.93 -20.00 19.47
C ASP A 620 -30.78 -18.99 19.26
N ALA A 621 -30.20 -18.51 20.36
CA ALA A 621 -29.03 -17.61 20.35
C ALA A 621 -27.83 -18.19 19.57
N ALA A 622 -27.65 -19.51 19.55
CA ALA A 622 -26.58 -20.14 18.79
C ALA A 622 -26.84 -20.14 17.27
N ALA A 623 -28.10 -20.13 16.83
CA ALA A 623 -28.46 -19.99 15.42
C ALA A 623 -28.20 -18.56 14.92
N LEU A 624 -28.70 -17.56 15.64
CA LEU A 624 -28.42 -16.15 15.37
C LEU A 624 -26.91 -15.84 15.35
N SER A 625 -26.15 -16.41 16.28
CA SER A 625 -24.68 -16.24 16.30
C SER A 625 -23.95 -16.88 15.11
N ARG A 626 -24.54 -17.89 14.45
CA ARG A 626 -24.01 -18.47 13.20
C ARG A 626 -24.36 -17.59 12.00
N GLN A 627 -25.61 -17.13 11.92
CA GLN A 627 -26.10 -16.21 10.88
C GLN A 627 -25.32 -14.90 10.90
N ALA A 628 -25.12 -14.31 12.08
CA ALA A 628 -24.29 -13.12 12.25
C ALA A 628 -22.86 -13.31 11.71
N GLY A 629 -22.28 -14.50 11.89
CA GLY A 629 -20.98 -14.85 11.34
C GLY A 629 -20.96 -14.98 9.81
N GLN A 630 -22.08 -15.33 9.17
CA GLN A 630 -22.23 -15.29 7.71
C GLN A 630 -22.34 -13.84 7.23
N LEU A 631 -23.26 -13.07 7.82
CA LEU A 631 -23.46 -11.64 7.55
C LEU A 631 -22.15 -10.84 7.70
N TYR A 632 -21.35 -11.14 8.72
CA TYR A 632 -20.02 -10.54 8.92
C TYR A 632 -19.07 -10.79 7.73
N ARG A 633 -19.03 -12.02 7.20
CA ARG A 633 -18.19 -12.35 6.02
C ARG A 633 -18.69 -11.70 4.74
N GLN A 634 -20.00 -11.49 4.62
CA GLN A 634 -20.65 -10.71 3.56
C GLN A 634 -20.49 -9.18 3.75
N GLY A 635 -19.78 -8.71 4.78
CA GLY A 635 -19.63 -7.28 5.09
C GLY A 635 -20.90 -6.60 5.66
N ARG A 636 -21.99 -7.35 5.87
CA ARG A 636 -23.29 -6.87 6.36
C ARG A 636 -23.27 -6.67 7.88
N TYR A 637 -22.46 -5.72 8.33
CA TYR A 637 -22.13 -5.53 9.75
C TYR A 637 -23.30 -5.03 10.60
N ASP A 638 -24.14 -4.12 10.11
CA ASP A 638 -25.35 -3.67 10.84
C ASP A 638 -26.30 -4.85 11.14
N GLU A 639 -26.49 -5.76 10.19
CA GLU A 639 -27.33 -6.95 10.35
C GLU A 639 -26.65 -8.01 11.24
N SER A 640 -25.33 -8.17 11.09
CA SER A 640 -24.51 -9.01 11.99
C SER A 640 -24.62 -8.53 13.45
N ARG A 641 -24.52 -7.21 13.67
CA ARG A 641 -24.70 -6.54 14.97
C ARG A 641 -26.07 -6.86 15.54
N THR A 642 -27.13 -6.64 14.76
CA THR A 642 -28.53 -6.88 15.14
C THR A 642 -28.76 -8.34 15.55
N CYS A 643 -28.26 -9.31 14.77
CA CYS A 643 -28.33 -10.73 15.13
C CYS A 643 -27.59 -11.08 16.43
N LEU A 644 -26.45 -10.42 16.70
CA LEU A 644 -25.65 -10.66 17.91
C LEU A 644 -26.23 -9.98 19.15
N GLU A 645 -26.77 -8.78 19.01
CA GLU A 645 -27.55 -8.09 20.05
C GLU A 645 -28.73 -8.98 20.49
N ARG A 646 -29.52 -9.47 19.53
CA ARG A 646 -30.62 -10.41 19.81
C ARG A 646 -30.15 -11.75 20.40
N ALA A 647 -29.00 -12.27 19.98
CA ALA A 647 -28.41 -13.47 20.59
C ALA A 647 -28.00 -13.24 22.07
N ILE A 648 -27.54 -12.04 22.42
CA ILE A 648 -27.18 -11.65 23.79
C ILE A 648 -28.43 -11.40 24.66
N GLU A 649 -29.54 -10.94 24.08
CA GLU A 649 -30.83 -10.88 24.78
C GLU A 649 -31.34 -12.28 25.17
N LEU A 650 -31.22 -13.24 24.25
CA LEU A 650 -31.65 -14.63 24.46
C LEU A 650 -30.70 -15.42 25.37
N ASP A 651 -29.39 -15.18 25.28
CA ASP A 651 -28.38 -15.69 26.23
C ASP A 651 -27.55 -14.54 26.84
N PRO A 652 -28.02 -13.92 27.94
CA PRO A 652 -27.28 -12.90 28.64
C PRO A 652 -25.95 -13.38 29.25
N GLN A 653 -25.68 -14.69 29.34
CA GLN A 653 -24.39 -15.24 29.76
C GLN A 653 -23.50 -15.63 28.56
N GLY A 654 -23.98 -15.41 27.34
CA GLY A 654 -23.30 -15.72 26.08
C GLY A 654 -22.06 -14.86 25.85
N VAL A 655 -20.91 -15.34 26.32
CA VAL A 655 -19.63 -14.64 26.14
C VAL A 655 -19.17 -14.63 24.69
N ARG A 656 -19.41 -15.72 23.93
CA ARG A 656 -19.02 -15.81 22.51
C ARG A 656 -19.72 -14.76 21.65
N SER A 657 -21.02 -14.54 21.87
CA SER A 657 -21.80 -13.56 21.11
C SER A 657 -21.35 -12.13 21.41
N ARG A 658 -20.92 -11.83 22.65
CA ARG A 658 -20.27 -10.55 22.99
C ARG A 658 -18.91 -10.36 22.32
N ILE A 659 -18.06 -11.38 22.29
CA ILE A 659 -16.76 -11.31 21.59
C ILE A 659 -16.98 -11.08 20.09
N ASN A 660 -17.94 -11.78 19.49
CA ASN A 660 -18.33 -11.56 18.10
C ASN A 660 -18.87 -10.13 17.88
N LEU A 661 -19.74 -9.62 18.77
CA LEU A 661 -20.30 -8.26 18.66
C LEU A 661 -19.20 -7.21 18.77
N ALA A 662 -18.27 -7.37 19.71
CA ALA A 662 -17.10 -6.52 19.81
C ALA A 662 -16.19 -6.59 18.57
N MET A 663 -16.12 -7.74 17.88
CA MET A 663 -15.44 -7.86 16.59
C MET A 663 -16.17 -7.08 15.47
N VAL A 664 -17.51 -7.07 15.46
CA VAL A 664 -18.30 -6.23 14.53
C VAL A 664 -17.97 -4.75 14.75
N HIS A 665 -17.95 -4.27 16.00
CA HIS A 665 -17.58 -2.89 16.28
C HIS A 665 -16.10 -2.59 15.95
N PHE A 666 -15.19 -3.50 16.31
CA PHE A 666 -13.75 -3.34 16.10
C PHE A 666 -13.34 -3.31 14.63
N SER A 667 -13.70 -4.35 13.87
CA SER A 667 -13.28 -4.52 12.47
C SER A 667 -14.31 -4.07 11.43
N GLY A 668 -15.59 -3.92 11.83
CA GLY A 668 -16.65 -3.53 10.91
C GLY A 668 -16.97 -2.05 10.91
N THR A 669 -16.86 -1.37 12.06
CA THR A 669 -17.26 0.05 12.20
C THR A 669 -16.17 0.96 12.78
N GLY A 670 -14.98 0.46 13.11
CA GLY A 670 -13.92 1.25 13.77
C GLY A 670 -14.25 1.73 15.19
N ASP A 671 -15.36 1.27 15.79
CA ASP A 671 -15.83 1.72 17.10
C ASP A 671 -15.10 0.97 18.22
N PHE A 672 -13.86 1.41 18.45
CA PHE A 672 -13.00 0.87 19.49
C PHE A 672 -13.58 1.11 20.91
N HIS A 673 -14.36 2.18 21.10
CA HIS A 673 -14.94 2.49 22.42
C HIS A 673 -16.01 1.48 22.83
N THR A 674 -16.98 1.23 21.95
CA THR A 674 -18.05 0.25 22.18
C THR A 674 -17.49 -1.16 22.20
N ALA A 675 -16.57 -1.51 21.29
CA ALA A 675 -15.87 -2.80 21.31
C ALA A 675 -15.18 -3.06 22.66
N GLY A 676 -14.45 -2.07 23.19
CA GLY A 676 -13.76 -2.17 24.48
C GLY A 676 -14.72 -2.34 25.65
N THR A 677 -15.88 -1.67 25.62
CA THR A 677 -16.93 -1.78 26.64
C THR A 677 -17.57 -3.16 26.65
N ILE A 678 -17.94 -3.69 25.48
CA ILE A 678 -18.53 -5.04 25.32
C ILE A 678 -17.54 -6.13 25.76
N LEU A 679 -16.25 -5.95 25.48
CA LEU A 679 -15.21 -6.87 25.94
C LEU A 679 -14.98 -6.83 27.45
N GLY A 680 -15.15 -5.67 28.10
CA GLY A 680 -15.22 -5.57 29.56
C GLY A 680 -16.33 -6.46 30.12
N GLN A 681 -17.55 -6.29 29.62
CA GLN A 681 -18.71 -7.09 30.02
C GLN A 681 -18.52 -8.60 29.76
N ALA A 682 -17.88 -8.98 28.65
CA ALA A 682 -17.54 -10.36 28.32
C ALA A 682 -16.56 -10.97 29.35
N LEU A 683 -15.61 -10.18 29.83
CA LEU A 683 -14.60 -10.58 30.82
C LEU A 683 -15.13 -10.54 32.26
N ASP A 684 -16.14 -9.73 32.57
CA ASP A 684 -16.85 -9.77 33.86
C ASP A 684 -17.61 -11.10 34.04
N ILE A 685 -18.11 -11.68 32.94
CA ILE A 685 -18.78 -13.00 32.93
C ILE A 685 -17.75 -14.14 32.98
N ASP A 686 -16.71 -14.11 32.13
CA ASP A 686 -15.65 -15.12 32.11
C ASP A 686 -14.24 -14.49 32.00
N PRO A 687 -13.58 -14.21 33.15
CA PRO A 687 -12.24 -13.61 33.18
C PRO A 687 -11.12 -14.46 32.56
N ARG A 688 -11.40 -15.71 32.16
CA ARG A 688 -10.42 -16.64 31.58
C ARG A 688 -10.50 -16.74 30.05
N ARG A 689 -11.32 -15.92 29.37
CA ARG A 689 -11.39 -15.88 27.90
C ARG A 689 -10.17 -15.19 27.30
N GLN A 690 -9.22 -16.01 26.86
CA GLN A 690 -8.01 -15.58 26.17
C GLN A 690 -8.31 -14.72 24.92
N GLU A 691 -9.36 -15.04 24.16
CA GLU A 691 -9.75 -14.33 22.95
C GLU A 691 -10.27 -12.91 23.26
N ALA A 692 -11.02 -12.76 24.36
CA ALA A 692 -11.52 -11.47 24.81
C ALA A 692 -10.39 -10.57 25.33
N HIS A 693 -9.44 -11.12 26.10
CA HIS A 693 -8.23 -10.39 26.50
C HIS A 693 -7.38 -9.99 25.28
N HIS A 694 -7.25 -10.86 24.28
CA HIS A 694 -6.52 -10.55 23.06
C HIS A 694 -7.16 -9.40 22.27
N LEU A 695 -8.46 -9.49 21.97
CA LEU A 695 -9.17 -8.44 21.24
C LEU A 695 -9.22 -7.12 22.02
N LEU A 696 -9.39 -7.17 23.35
CA LEU A 696 -9.36 -5.98 24.20
C LEU A 696 -7.97 -5.34 24.22
N GLY A 697 -6.92 -6.16 24.14
CA GLY A 697 -5.54 -5.72 23.94
C GLY A 697 -5.37 -4.91 22.65
N LYS A 698 -5.83 -5.47 21.53
CA LYS A 698 -5.85 -4.77 20.22
C LYS A 698 -6.65 -3.47 20.30
N VAL A 699 -7.91 -3.52 20.73
CA VAL A 699 -8.80 -2.34 20.89
C VAL A 699 -8.10 -1.21 21.66
N ARG A 700 -7.42 -1.54 22.76
CA ARG A 700 -6.68 -0.55 23.56
C ARG A 700 -5.43 -0.02 22.86
N LEU A 701 -4.76 -0.83 22.05
CA LEU A 701 -3.62 -0.40 21.23
C LEU A 701 -4.06 0.62 20.17
N HIS A 702 -5.18 0.37 19.50
CA HIS A 702 -5.81 1.29 18.53
C HIS A 702 -6.40 2.56 19.21
N GLN A 703 -6.68 2.52 20.51
CA GLN A 703 -6.99 3.71 21.34
C GLN A 703 -5.74 4.43 21.89
N ASN A 704 -4.54 4.03 21.47
CA ASN A 704 -3.24 4.48 22.02
C ASN A 704 -3.09 4.30 23.56
N ARG A 705 -3.86 3.39 24.18
CA ARG A 705 -3.83 3.08 25.62
C ARG A 705 -2.80 1.99 25.93
N LEU A 706 -1.53 2.28 25.65
CA LEU A 706 -0.44 1.30 25.63
C LEU A 706 -0.33 0.44 26.90
N ALA A 707 -0.37 1.04 28.09
CA ALA A 707 -0.27 0.31 29.36
C ALA A 707 -1.45 -0.68 29.57
N ASP A 708 -2.67 -0.25 29.22
CA ASP A 708 -3.88 -1.09 29.32
C ASP A 708 -3.89 -2.20 28.26
N ALA A 709 -3.33 -1.93 27.07
CA ALA A 709 -3.16 -2.90 25.98
C ALA A 709 -2.17 -4.00 26.41
N ILE A 710 -0.99 -3.62 26.91
CA ILE A 710 0.02 -4.55 27.44
C ILE A 710 -0.58 -5.40 28.57
N ALA A 711 -1.35 -4.81 29.49
CA ALA A 711 -2.00 -5.57 30.56
C ALA A 711 -2.93 -6.67 30.04
N SER A 712 -3.78 -6.35 29.05
CA SER A 712 -4.68 -7.31 28.40
C SER A 712 -3.91 -8.38 27.59
N LEU A 713 -2.92 -7.98 26.79
CA LEU A 713 -2.14 -8.89 25.94
C LEU A 713 -1.29 -9.86 26.78
N ARG A 714 -0.68 -9.38 27.88
CA ARG A 714 -0.02 -10.25 28.87
C ARG A 714 -0.99 -11.23 29.51
N LYS A 715 -2.26 -10.86 29.68
CA LYS A 715 -3.26 -11.78 30.21
C LYS A 715 -3.67 -12.83 29.17
N ALA A 716 -3.79 -12.44 27.90
CA ALA A 716 -4.02 -13.36 26.79
C ALA A 716 -2.88 -14.38 26.64
N THR A 717 -1.62 -13.95 26.65
CA THR A 717 -0.45 -14.85 26.55
C THR A 717 -0.26 -15.75 27.77
N GLN A 718 -0.67 -15.31 28.97
CA GLN A 718 -0.71 -16.18 30.16
C GLN A 718 -1.77 -17.30 30.06
N LEU A 719 -2.90 -17.02 29.43
CA LEU A 719 -3.99 -18.00 29.23
C LEU A 719 -3.69 -18.94 28.06
N ALA A 720 -3.06 -18.42 26.99
CA ALA A 720 -2.71 -19.13 25.77
C ALA A 720 -1.18 -19.04 25.45
N PRO A 721 -0.30 -19.67 26.25
CA PRO A 721 1.15 -19.52 26.11
C PRO A 721 1.73 -20.08 24.80
N SER A 722 0.95 -20.88 24.05
CA SER A 722 1.31 -21.42 22.73
C SER A 722 0.87 -20.55 21.55
N SER A 723 0.21 -19.40 21.78
CA SER A 723 -0.23 -18.51 20.71
C SER A 723 0.90 -17.58 20.26
N GLY A 724 1.46 -17.82 19.06
CA GLY A 724 2.45 -16.94 18.45
C GLY A 724 1.88 -15.55 18.14
N GLU A 725 0.64 -15.50 17.64
CA GLU A 725 -0.10 -14.25 17.38
C GLU A 725 -0.18 -13.35 18.61
N TYR A 726 -0.53 -13.91 19.78
CA TYR A 726 -0.72 -13.10 20.99
C TYR A 726 0.62 -12.57 21.52
N GLN A 727 1.73 -13.30 21.29
CA GLN A 727 3.07 -12.82 21.58
C GLN A 727 3.51 -11.71 20.59
N GLY A 728 3.12 -11.81 19.32
CA GLY A 728 3.37 -10.79 18.30
C GLY A 728 2.72 -9.45 18.67
N TRP A 729 1.42 -9.45 18.96
CA TRP A 729 0.71 -8.25 19.42
C TRP A 729 1.27 -7.70 20.75
N LEU A 730 1.69 -8.56 21.67
CA LEU A 730 2.35 -8.11 22.90
C LEU A 730 3.71 -7.44 22.62
N GLY A 731 4.48 -7.96 21.67
CA GLY A 731 5.73 -7.35 21.22
C GLY A 731 5.51 -5.97 20.61
N LEU A 732 4.48 -5.83 19.78
CA LEU A 732 4.07 -4.55 19.20
C LEU A 732 3.66 -3.53 20.25
N ALA A 733 2.88 -3.95 21.24
CA ALA A 733 2.48 -3.07 22.35
C ALA A 733 3.68 -2.60 23.20
N TYR A 734 4.68 -3.46 23.41
CA TYR A 734 5.95 -3.06 24.04
C TYR A 734 6.78 -2.12 23.15
N GLN A 735 6.81 -2.35 21.84
CA GLN A 735 7.52 -1.50 20.88
C GLN A 735 6.93 -0.08 20.83
N ARG A 736 5.59 0.06 20.79
CA ARG A 736 4.93 1.38 20.91
C ARG A 736 5.19 2.06 22.26
N GLN A 737 5.38 1.29 23.34
CA GLN A 737 5.77 1.83 24.65
C GLN A 737 7.26 2.21 24.74
N GLY A 738 8.09 1.81 23.77
CA GLY A 738 9.55 1.99 23.81
C GLY A 738 10.32 0.94 24.62
N ASP A 739 9.66 -0.11 25.13
CA ASP A 739 10.35 -1.24 25.77
C ASP A 739 10.87 -2.22 24.71
N ASN A 740 11.93 -1.81 24.04
CA ASN A 740 12.54 -2.57 22.95
C ASN A 740 13.04 -3.96 23.40
N THR A 741 13.42 -4.14 24.68
CA THR A 741 13.89 -5.43 25.19
C THR A 741 12.74 -6.42 25.41
N ALA A 742 11.61 -5.95 25.95
CA ALA A 742 10.40 -6.76 26.06
C ALA A 742 9.78 -7.05 24.69
N ALA A 743 9.82 -6.08 23.76
CA ALA A 743 9.40 -6.26 22.37
C ALA A 743 10.19 -7.37 21.68
N GLU A 744 11.52 -7.29 21.68
CA GLU A 744 12.40 -8.30 21.09
C GLU A 744 12.11 -9.70 21.66
N THR A 745 11.99 -9.80 22.99
CA THR A 745 11.70 -11.06 23.68
C THR A 745 10.37 -11.67 23.24
N ALA A 746 9.34 -10.84 23.07
CA ALA A 746 8.01 -11.27 22.65
C ALA A 746 7.97 -11.67 21.16
N TYR A 747 8.63 -10.93 20.27
CA TYR A 747 8.73 -11.31 18.86
C TYR A 747 9.53 -12.60 18.64
N HIS A 748 10.64 -12.80 19.36
CA HIS A 748 11.34 -14.09 19.36
C HIS A 748 10.46 -15.24 19.87
N ALA A 749 9.56 -14.99 20.82
CA ALA A 749 8.59 -15.99 21.24
C ALA A 749 7.55 -16.26 20.14
N ALA A 750 7.04 -15.23 19.48
CA ALA A 750 6.12 -15.37 18.35
C ALA A 750 6.74 -16.17 17.19
N ALA A 751 7.94 -15.82 16.73
CA ALA A 751 8.67 -16.52 15.68
C ALA A 751 8.93 -18.00 16.01
N ARG A 752 9.26 -18.34 17.26
CA ARG A 752 9.42 -19.75 17.69
C ARG A 752 8.09 -20.52 17.74
N LEU A 753 6.99 -19.86 18.10
CA LEU A 753 5.66 -20.48 18.19
C LEU A 753 4.96 -20.58 16.83
N SER A 754 5.35 -19.76 15.87
CA SER A 754 4.78 -19.71 14.52
C SER A 754 5.88 -19.44 13.49
N PRO A 755 6.81 -20.38 13.25
CA PRO A 755 7.97 -20.20 12.36
C PRO A 755 7.62 -20.11 10.86
N TRP A 756 6.34 -20.22 10.51
CA TRP A 756 5.80 -19.96 9.18
C TRP A 756 5.25 -18.53 9.03
N ASP A 757 5.15 -17.78 10.13
CA ASP A 757 4.60 -16.43 10.16
C ASP A 757 5.76 -15.43 10.00
N PRO A 758 5.80 -14.65 8.91
CA PRO A 758 6.89 -13.73 8.63
C PRO A 758 6.83 -12.47 9.51
N ARG A 759 5.65 -12.09 10.02
CA ARG A 759 5.41 -10.79 10.66
C ARG A 759 6.28 -10.53 11.91
N PRO A 760 6.54 -11.50 12.81
CA PRO A 760 7.48 -11.30 13.91
C PRO A 760 8.93 -11.05 13.46
N LEU A 761 9.33 -11.54 12.28
CA LEU A 761 10.67 -11.28 11.73
C LEU A 761 10.76 -9.88 11.13
N LEU A 762 9.73 -9.43 10.39
CA LEU A 762 9.62 -8.04 9.93
C LEU A 762 9.77 -7.05 11.09
N ASN A 763 9.01 -7.27 12.16
CA ASN A 763 9.04 -6.39 13.32
C ASN A 763 10.35 -6.48 14.10
N LEU A 764 11.02 -7.65 14.13
CA LEU A 764 12.39 -7.76 14.67
C LEU A 764 13.41 -7.01 13.82
N GLY A 765 13.34 -7.11 12.49
CA GLY A 765 14.21 -6.40 11.55
C GLY A 765 14.10 -4.89 11.76
N ARG A 766 12.89 -4.34 11.60
CA ARG A 766 12.57 -2.92 11.85
C ARG A 766 12.99 -2.45 13.25
N LEU A 767 12.77 -3.28 14.28
CA LEU A 767 13.20 -2.98 15.65
C LEU A 767 14.72 -2.87 15.75
N TYR A 768 15.49 -3.79 15.14
CA TYR A 768 16.94 -3.78 15.21
C TYR A 768 17.56 -2.62 14.43
N GLU A 769 17.06 -2.34 13.23
CA GLU A 769 17.50 -1.20 12.40
C GLU A 769 17.39 0.11 13.18
N ARG A 770 16.16 0.50 13.56
CA ARG A 770 15.84 1.75 14.26
C ARG A 770 16.60 1.93 15.58
N THR A 771 16.98 0.84 16.25
CA THR A 771 17.58 0.89 17.60
C THR A 771 19.08 0.58 17.65
N GLY A 772 19.67 0.06 16.57
CA GLY A 772 21.04 -0.46 16.58
C GLY A 772 21.28 -1.61 17.57
N LEU A 773 20.24 -2.30 18.05
CA LEU A 773 20.34 -3.32 19.10
C LEU A 773 21.13 -4.58 18.66
N ARG A 774 21.34 -4.79 17.36
CA ARG A 774 22.09 -5.92 16.79
C ARG A 774 23.00 -5.44 15.68
N ASP A 775 24.04 -6.21 15.38
CA ASP A 775 24.89 -5.96 14.21
C ASP A 775 24.14 -6.19 12.89
N SER A 776 24.56 -5.46 11.85
CA SER A 776 23.96 -5.51 10.52
C SER A 776 23.83 -6.94 9.96
N ALA A 777 24.78 -7.85 10.21
CA ALA A 777 24.72 -9.22 9.69
C ALA A 777 23.64 -10.10 10.38
N VAL A 778 23.23 -9.77 11.61
CA VAL A 778 22.02 -10.34 12.23
C VAL A 778 20.76 -9.75 11.61
N VAL A 779 20.75 -8.44 11.33
CA VAL A 779 19.59 -7.75 10.75
C VAL A 779 19.30 -8.22 9.33
N THR A 780 20.31 -8.27 8.45
CA THR A 780 20.20 -8.83 7.09
C THR A 780 19.61 -10.24 7.13
N ARG A 781 20.13 -11.13 8.00
CA ARG A 781 19.62 -12.51 8.11
C ARG A 781 18.14 -12.58 8.54
N VAL A 782 17.67 -11.62 9.35
CA VAL A 782 16.26 -11.56 9.75
C VAL A 782 15.38 -11.16 8.57
N PHE A 783 15.79 -10.16 7.78
CA PHE A 783 15.10 -9.79 6.55
C PHE A 783 15.19 -10.88 5.47
N ASP A 784 16.35 -11.51 5.24
CA ASP A 784 16.49 -12.67 4.34
C ASP A 784 15.50 -13.79 4.68
N THR A 785 15.29 -14.03 5.98
CA THR A 785 14.34 -15.05 6.47
C THR A 785 12.88 -14.59 6.31
N PHE A 786 12.61 -13.29 6.46
CA PHE A 786 11.31 -12.70 6.17
C PHE A 786 10.96 -12.87 4.69
N GLU A 787 11.84 -12.47 3.77
CA GLU A 787 11.62 -12.57 2.32
C GLU A 787 11.44 -14.02 1.83
N GLN A 788 12.12 -14.98 2.45
CA GLN A 788 11.90 -16.40 2.16
C GLN A 788 10.51 -16.92 2.60
N LEU A 789 9.92 -16.33 3.64
CA LEU A 789 8.65 -16.78 4.23
C LEU A 789 7.42 -15.99 3.73
N ALA A 790 7.58 -14.70 3.43
CA ALA A 790 6.48 -13.82 3.07
C ALA A 790 5.69 -14.31 1.83
N PRO A 791 6.30 -14.71 0.70
CA PRO A 791 5.57 -15.22 -0.46
C PRO A 791 4.77 -16.50 -0.16
N ALA A 792 5.30 -17.39 0.70
CA ALA A 792 4.59 -18.59 1.11
C ALA A 792 3.38 -18.28 2.01
N GLN A 793 3.48 -17.26 2.87
CA GLN A 793 2.36 -16.81 3.70
C GLN A 793 1.32 -16.04 2.86
N ARG A 794 1.72 -15.19 1.89
CA ARG A 794 0.81 -14.55 0.92
C ARG A 794 -0.04 -15.60 0.19
N ARG A 795 0.56 -16.69 -0.32
CA ARG A 795 -0.18 -17.82 -0.93
C ARG A 795 -1.18 -18.49 0.03
N VAL A 796 -0.82 -18.69 1.30
CA VAL A 796 -1.74 -19.27 2.29
C VAL A 796 -2.95 -18.37 2.52
N ASP A 797 -2.76 -17.05 2.61
CA ASP A 797 -3.86 -16.13 2.87
C ASP A 797 -4.73 -15.90 1.64
N HIS A 798 -4.13 -15.81 0.44
CA HIS A 798 -4.83 -15.86 -0.85
C HIS A 798 -5.75 -17.09 -0.97
N TYR A 799 -5.23 -18.30 -0.79
CA TYR A 799 -6.06 -19.50 -0.95
C TYR A 799 -7.08 -19.69 0.19
N LYS A 800 -6.92 -19.07 1.36
CA LYS A 800 -8.02 -18.95 2.34
C LYS A 800 -9.15 -18.07 1.83
N ARG A 801 -8.84 -16.92 1.20
CA ARG A 801 -9.86 -16.04 0.57
C ARG A 801 -10.59 -16.81 -0.53
N LYS A 802 -9.86 -17.44 -1.46
CA LYS A 802 -10.46 -18.25 -2.53
C LYS A 802 -11.26 -19.46 -2.03
N LEU A 803 -10.90 -20.08 -0.90
CA LEU A 803 -11.72 -21.13 -0.27
C LEU A 803 -13.02 -20.59 0.37
N ALA A 804 -13.05 -19.32 0.79
CA ALA A 804 -14.26 -18.67 1.28
C ALA A 804 -15.18 -18.22 0.13
N GLU A 805 -14.60 -17.82 -1.01
CA GLU A 805 -15.29 -17.45 -2.25
C GLU A 805 -15.87 -18.68 -2.99
N TYR A 806 -15.09 -19.77 -3.07
CA TYR A 806 -15.45 -21.02 -3.77
C TYR A 806 -15.45 -22.24 -2.82
N PRO A 807 -16.32 -22.30 -1.80
CA PRO A 807 -16.28 -23.33 -0.76
C PRO A 807 -16.55 -24.76 -1.27
N ASP A 808 -17.25 -24.89 -2.39
CA ASP A 808 -17.63 -26.18 -2.99
C ASP A 808 -16.69 -26.66 -4.10
N HIS A 809 -15.66 -25.87 -4.47
CA HIS A 809 -14.74 -26.22 -5.55
C HIS A 809 -13.48 -26.93 -5.03
N ALA A 810 -13.21 -28.17 -5.47
CA ALA A 810 -12.14 -29.01 -4.93
C ALA A 810 -10.71 -28.43 -5.09
N ALA A 811 -10.50 -27.55 -6.07
CA ALA A 811 -9.20 -26.91 -6.29
C ALA A 811 -8.79 -25.95 -5.16
N ALA A 812 -9.72 -25.17 -4.59
CA ALA A 812 -9.40 -24.18 -3.55
C ALA A 812 -8.80 -24.80 -2.27
N PRO A 813 -9.40 -25.84 -1.64
CA PRO A 813 -8.76 -26.52 -0.52
C PRO A 813 -7.51 -27.29 -0.95
N TYR A 814 -7.40 -27.81 -2.19
CA TYR A 814 -6.14 -28.40 -2.65
C TYR A 814 -4.99 -27.39 -2.66
N LEU A 815 -5.20 -26.20 -3.25
CA LEU A 815 -4.19 -25.15 -3.35
C LEU A 815 -3.78 -24.61 -1.97
N LEU A 816 -4.76 -24.41 -1.07
CA LEU A 816 -4.48 -24.10 0.34
C LEU A 816 -3.69 -25.24 1.03
N GLY A 817 -3.97 -26.49 0.67
CA GLY A 817 -3.21 -27.66 1.11
C GLY A 817 -1.75 -27.63 0.66
N ARG A 818 -1.48 -27.25 -0.59
CA ARG A 818 -0.13 -27.04 -1.14
C ARG A 818 0.60 -25.91 -0.43
N ALA A 819 -0.03 -24.75 -0.24
CA ALA A 819 0.59 -23.64 0.47
C ALA A 819 0.93 -23.99 1.94
N TYR A 820 0.10 -24.81 2.61
CA TYR A 820 0.46 -25.38 3.92
C TYR A 820 1.56 -26.45 3.85
N GLU A 821 1.70 -27.20 2.76
CA GLU A 821 2.80 -28.15 2.53
C GLU A 821 4.13 -27.40 2.38
N ASP A 822 4.17 -26.31 1.60
CA ASP A 822 5.32 -25.41 1.45
C ASP A 822 5.79 -24.84 2.79
N GLN A 823 4.85 -24.42 3.66
CA GLN A 823 5.13 -23.97 5.02
C GLN A 823 5.46 -25.11 6.02
N ASN A 824 5.59 -26.36 5.55
CA ASN A 824 5.81 -27.56 6.36
C ASN A 824 4.70 -27.82 7.41
N ARG A 825 3.52 -27.21 7.27
CA ARG A 825 2.34 -27.33 8.14
C ARG A 825 1.51 -28.58 7.79
N ARG A 826 2.19 -29.73 7.76
CA ARG A 826 1.71 -31.05 7.26
C ARG A 826 0.34 -31.51 7.78
N GLN A 827 -0.08 -31.09 8.98
CA GLN A 827 -1.41 -31.43 9.50
C GLN A 827 -2.53 -30.66 8.78
N LEU A 828 -2.31 -29.37 8.50
CA LEU A 828 -3.25 -28.52 7.78
C LEU A 828 -3.28 -28.89 6.29
N ALA A 829 -2.11 -29.17 5.68
CA ALA A 829 -2.03 -29.71 4.33
C ALA A 829 -2.89 -30.98 4.17
N LEU A 830 -2.69 -31.98 5.04
CA LEU A 830 -3.47 -33.21 5.03
C LEU A 830 -4.98 -32.99 5.26
N ALA A 831 -5.36 -32.07 6.14
CA ALA A 831 -6.77 -31.75 6.38
C ALA A 831 -7.43 -31.15 5.13
N ASN A 832 -6.71 -30.27 4.43
CA ASN A 832 -7.17 -29.60 3.22
C ASN A 832 -7.23 -30.54 2.00
N TYR A 833 -6.25 -31.42 1.81
CA TYR A 833 -6.33 -32.49 0.79
C TYR A 833 -7.53 -33.42 1.03
N ARG A 834 -7.84 -33.74 2.29
CA ARG A 834 -9.05 -34.52 2.62
C ARG A 834 -10.35 -33.75 2.37
N GLN A 835 -10.35 -32.43 2.54
CA GLN A 835 -11.52 -31.60 2.22
C GLN A 835 -11.72 -31.50 0.70
N ALA A 836 -10.66 -31.33 -0.09
CA ALA A 836 -10.71 -31.42 -1.56
C ALA A 836 -11.31 -32.76 -2.01
N LEU A 837 -10.81 -33.88 -1.46
CA LEU A 837 -11.31 -35.23 -1.77
C LEU A 837 -12.72 -35.55 -1.23
N LYS A 838 -13.28 -34.68 -0.38
CA LYS A 838 -14.67 -34.77 0.07
C LYS A 838 -15.61 -34.06 -0.90
N LEU A 839 -15.13 -33.01 -1.58
CA LEU A 839 -15.85 -32.29 -2.64
C LEU A 839 -15.79 -33.09 -3.95
N ASP A 840 -14.60 -33.55 -4.35
CA ASP A 840 -14.36 -34.43 -5.49
C ASP A 840 -13.38 -35.55 -5.13
N ALA A 841 -13.91 -36.77 -4.95
CA ALA A 841 -13.13 -37.96 -4.61
C ALA A 841 -12.22 -38.48 -5.76
N THR A 842 -12.36 -37.91 -6.97
CA THR A 842 -11.53 -38.20 -8.14
C THR A 842 -10.47 -37.14 -8.42
N TYR A 843 -10.41 -36.05 -7.65
CA TYR A 843 -9.49 -34.94 -7.89
C TYR A 843 -8.01 -35.34 -7.76
N ALA A 844 -7.38 -35.63 -8.91
CA ALA A 844 -6.02 -36.19 -8.99
C ALA A 844 -4.95 -35.39 -8.22
N PRO A 845 -4.92 -34.04 -8.27
CA PRO A 845 -3.93 -33.26 -7.51
C PRO A 845 -4.03 -33.44 -5.99
N ALA A 846 -5.24 -33.59 -5.44
CA ALA A 846 -5.42 -33.84 -4.01
C ALA A 846 -5.11 -35.30 -3.63
N LEU A 847 -5.32 -36.27 -4.52
CA LEU A 847 -4.85 -37.65 -4.34
C LEU A 847 -3.32 -37.71 -4.28
N HIS A 848 -2.64 -36.98 -5.19
CA HIS A 848 -1.18 -36.84 -5.20
C HIS A 848 -0.66 -36.15 -3.91
N GLY A 849 -1.27 -35.04 -3.51
CA GLY A 849 -0.94 -34.37 -2.23
C GLY A 849 -1.18 -35.24 -1.00
N LEU A 850 -2.27 -36.02 -0.97
CA LEU A 850 -2.53 -37.00 0.09
C LEU A 850 -1.45 -38.08 0.11
N GLY A 851 -1.03 -38.59 -1.05
CA GLY A 851 0.05 -39.58 -1.16
C GLY A 851 1.36 -39.08 -0.55
N ARG A 852 1.79 -37.84 -0.86
CA ARG A 852 2.99 -37.24 -0.25
C ARG A 852 2.87 -37.13 1.28
N MET A 853 1.71 -36.71 1.78
CA MET A 853 1.46 -36.63 3.23
C MET A 853 1.43 -38.01 3.92
N LEU A 854 1.09 -39.09 3.20
CA LEU A 854 1.14 -40.46 3.70
C LEU A 854 2.57 -41.03 3.66
N GLN A 855 3.32 -40.79 2.59
CA GLN A 855 4.73 -41.17 2.43
C GLN A 855 5.59 -40.55 3.53
N VAL A 856 5.44 -39.25 3.79
CA VAL A 856 6.14 -38.52 4.87
C VAL A 856 5.78 -39.03 6.27
N ARG A 857 4.63 -39.72 6.42
CA ARG A 857 4.21 -40.41 7.67
C ARG A 857 4.60 -41.89 7.71
N GLY A 858 5.35 -42.39 6.71
CA GLY A 858 5.77 -43.79 6.61
C GLY A 858 4.68 -44.78 6.19
N ARG A 859 3.51 -44.30 5.75
CA ARG A 859 2.36 -45.14 5.35
C ARG A 859 2.46 -45.51 3.86
N MET A 860 3.55 -46.21 3.50
CA MET A 860 3.98 -46.37 2.10
C MET A 860 2.94 -47.03 1.19
N GLU A 861 2.29 -48.12 1.60
CA GLU A 861 1.26 -48.79 0.79
C GLU A 861 0.05 -47.89 0.52
N GLU A 862 -0.33 -47.05 1.48
CA GLU A 862 -1.43 -46.10 1.30
C GLU A 862 -1.02 -44.90 0.44
N ALA A 863 0.26 -44.50 0.48
CA ALA A 863 0.82 -43.50 -0.43
C ALA A 863 0.85 -44.01 -1.88
N ILE A 864 1.32 -45.25 -2.10
CA ILE A 864 1.26 -45.92 -3.41
C ILE A 864 -0.19 -45.97 -3.91
N SER A 865 -1.12 -46.44 -3.08
CA SER A 865 -2.54 -46.52 -3.45
C SER A 865 -3.13 -45.16 -3.86
N ALA A 866 -2.78 -44.09 -3.14
CA ALA A 866 -3.22 -42.73 -3.46
C ALA A 866 -2.58 -42.21 -4.77
N TYR A 867 -1.28 -42.42 -4.98
CA TYR A 867 -0.59 -42.03 -6.21
C TYR A 867 -1.09 -42.79 -7.43
N GLU A 868 -1.28 -44.10 -7.33
CA GLU A 868 -1.87 -44.87 -8.41
C GLU A 868 -3.31 -44.47 -8.70
N GLN A 869 -4.07 -44.07 -7.68
CA GLN A 869 -5.41 -43.51 -7.90
C GLN A 869 -5.31 -42.17 -8.63
N ALA A 870 -4.39 -41.27 -8.24
CA ALA A 870 -4.14 -40.02 -8.95
C ALA A 870 -3.81 -40.25 -10.43
N ARG A 871 -2.82 -41.12 -10.72
CA ARG A 871 -2.39 -41.48 -12.09
C ARG A 871 -3.48 -42.16 -12.93
N ARG A 872 -4.49 -42.78 -12.30
CA ARG A 872 -5.66 -43.34 -13.00
C ARG A 872 -6.71 -42.30 -13.34
N GLN A 873 -6.82 -41.22 -12.57
CA GLN A 873 -7.77 -40.13 -12.82
C GLN A 873 -7.20 -39.11 -13.80
N ASP A 874 -5.91 -38.78 -13.65
CA ASP A 874 -5.15 -37.96 -14.59
C ASP A 874 -3.80 -38.63 -14.91
N PRO A 875 -3.68 -39.33 -16.05
CA PRO A 875 -2.43 -39.92 -16.50
C PRO A 875 -1.34 -38.91 -16.90
N ASN A 876 -1.70 -37.64 -17.13
CA ASN A 876 -0.76 -36.60 -17.58
C ASN A 876 -0.27 -35.72 -16.42
N LEU A 877 -0.82 -35.88 -15.20
CA LEU A 877 -0.41 -35.10 -14.04
C LEU A 877 1.04 -35.42 -13.64
N THR A 878 1.91 -34.44 -13.83
CA THR A 878 3.35 -34.56 -13.61
C THR A 878 3.71 -34.77 -12.13
N GLY A 879 4.91 -35.31 -11.89
CA GLY A 879 5.44 -35.56 -10.54
C GLY A 879 4.95 -36.84 -9.86
N ILE A 880 3.76 -37.37 -10.18
CA ILE A 880 3.25 -38.62 -9.57
C ILE A 880 4.22 -39.79 -9.80
N ASP A 881 4.70 -39.93 -11.03
CA ASP A 881 5.58 -41.02 -11.43
C ASP A 881 6.97 -40.95 -10.79
N ASN A 882 7.46 -39.75 -10.51
CA ASN A 882 8.67 -39.56 -9.72
C ASN A 882 8.44 -40.06 -8.28
N ASP A 883 7.35 -39.65 -7.64
CA ASP A 883 7.06 -40.02 -6.25
C ASP A 883 6.78 -41.53 -6.10
N LEU A 884 6.04 -42.14 -7.04
CA LEU A 884 5.87 -43.60 -7.14
C LEU A 884 7.20 -44.31 -7.32
N GLY A 885 8.01 -43.87 -8.29
CA GLY A 885 9.30 -44.46 -8.57
C GLY A 885 10.23 -44.41 -7.37
N GLN A 886 10.23 -43.31 -6.61
CA GLN A 886 11.04 -43.17 -5.40
C GLN A 886 10.57 -44.11 -4.28
N ILE A 887 9.24 -44.27 -4.06
CA ILE A 887 8.75 -45.27 -3.09
C ILE A 887 9.13 -46.68 -3.53
N TYR A 888 8.90 -47.04 -4.80
CA TYR A 888 9.23 -48.37 -5.31
C TYR A 888 10.73 -48.67 -5.22
N HIS A 889 11.59 -47.71 -5.57
CA HIS A 889 13.04 -47.81 -5.39
C HIS A 889 13.42 -48.02 -3.91
N HIS A 890 12.82 -47.27 -2.97
CA HIS A 890 13.07 -47.45 -1.53
C HIS A 890 12.59 -48.82 -1.01
N GLN A 891 11.49 -49.35 -1.56
CA GLN A 891 10.99 -50.70 -1.29
C GLN A 891 11.78 -51.82 -2.01
N ARG A 892 12.80 -51.48 -2.82
CA ARG A 892 13.57 -52.40 -3.69
C ARG A 892 12.74 -53.07 -4.80
N ARG A 893 11.67 -52.43 -5.23
CA ARG A 893 10.79 -52.81 -6.35
C ARG A 893 11.28 -52.10 -7.62
N PHE A 894 12.50 -52.40 -8.04
CA PHE A 894 13.23 -51.57 -9.00
C PHE A 894 12.61 -51.58 -10.41
N GLU A 895 12.01 -52.69 -10.83
CA GLU A 895 11.28 -52.80 -12.11
C GLU A 895 10.04 -51.90 -12.13
N GLU A 896 9.33 -51.78 -11.01
CA GLU A 896 8.17 -50.89 -10.87
C GLU A 896 8.59 -49.42 -10.77
N ALA A 897 9.79 -49.15 -10.25
CA ALA A 897 10.41 -47.82 -10.28
C ALA A 897 10.77 -47.41 -11.72
N VAL A 898 11.46 -48.27 -12.47
CA VAL A 898 11.78 -48.07 -13.91
C VAL A 898 10.50 -47.77 -14.71
N ASN A 899 9.48 -48.63 -14.60
CA ASN A 899 8.21 -48.45 -15.31
C ASN A 899 7.53 -47.10 -14.99
N SER A 900 7.66 -46.61 -13.76
CA SER A 900 7.10 -45.31 -13.36
C SER A 900 7.92 -44.16 -13.95
N TYR A 901 9.24 -44.15 -13.80
CA TYR A 901 10.08 -43.09 -14.38
C TYR A 901 9.99 -43.03 -15.91
N GLU A 902 9.92 -44.18 -16.61
CA GLU A 902 9.67 -44.25 -18.06
C GLU A 902 8.28 -43.72 -18.45
N HIS A 903 7.28 -43.84 -17.58
CA HIS A 903 5.98 -43.19 -17.79
C HIS A 903 6.11 -41.67 -17.64
N GLY A 904 6.73 -41.21 -16.54
CA GLY A 904 7.00 -39.79 -16.30
C GLY A 904 7.75 -39.11 -17.45
N LEU A 905 8.78 -39.76 -18.01
CA LEU A 905 9.56 -39.25 -19.15
C LEU A 905 8.79 -39.19 -20.47
N ARG A 906 7.66 -39.89 -20.61
CA ARG A 906 6.79 -39.80 -21.80
C ARG A 906 5.79 -38.65 -21.72
N ILE A 907 5.48 -38.15 -20.52
CA ILE A 907 4.51 -37.07 -20.27
C ILE A 907 5.17 -35.75 -19.86
N ALA A 908 6.45 -35.76 -19.48
CA ALA A 908 7.17 -34.56 -19.08
C ALA A 908 7.54 -33.70 -20.30
N GLU A 909 6.97 -32.49 -20.36
CA GLU A 909 7.27 -31.48 -21.37
C GLU A 909 8.30 -30.44 -20.88
N ASP A 910 8.54 -30.36 -19.57
CA ASP A 910 9.35 -29.32 -18.95
C ASP A 910 10.84 -29.71 -18.76
N ARG A 911 11.74 -28.74 -18.90
CA ARG A 911 13.20 -28.94 -18.81
C ARG A 911 13.73 -29.16 -17.38
N THR A 912 12.88 -29.13 -16.36
CA THR A 912 13.25 -29.22 -14.94
C THR A 912 12.98 -30.61 -14.37
N SER A 913 11.89 -31.25 -14.77
CA SER A 913 11.50 -32.60 -14.33
C SER A 913 12.25 -33.71 -15.07
N ILE A 914 12.51 -33.54 -16.38
CA ILE A 914 13.17 -34.56 -17.22
C ILE A 914 14.54 -35.01 -16.65
N PRO A 915 15.46 -34.13 -16.24
CA PRO A 915 16.75 -34.55 -15.66
C PRO A 915 16.57 -35.36 -14.37
N ILE A 916 15.66 -34.92 -13.47
CA ILE A 916 15.39 -35.60 -12.20
C ILE A 916 14.86 -37.02 -12.45
N LEU A 917 13.94 -37.17 -13.41
CA LEU A 917 13.42 -38.47 -13.82
C LEU A 917 14.50 -39.35 -14.47
N LEU A 918 15.38 -38.80 -15.31
CA LEU A 918 16.50 -39.51 -15.92
C LEU A 918 17.51 -40.00 -14.88
N ALA A 919 17.93 -39.15 -13.93
CA ALA A 919 18.83 -39.53 -12.86
C ALA A 919 18.23 -40.64 -11.95
N ASN A 920 16.94 -40.51 -11.61
CA ASN A 920 16.25 -41.51 -10.80
C ASN A 920 16.01 -42.84 -11.56
N LEU A 921 15.76 -42.80 -12.87
CA LEU A 921 15.71 -43.96 -13.74
C LEU A 921 17.06 -44.67 -13.83
N ALA A 922 18.14 -43.90 -14.00
CA ALA A 922 19.50 -44.41 -14.03
C ALA A 922 19.88 -45.15 -12.73
N MET A 923 19.52 -44.59 -11.57
CA MET A 923 19.69 -45.27 -10.27
C MET A 923 18.93 -46.60 -10.22
N ALA A 924 17.68 -46.65 -10.69
CA ALA A 924 16.90 -47.89 -10.72
C ALA A 924 17.50 -48.95 -11.67
N HIS A 925 17.99 -48.55 -12.84
CA HIS A 925 18.73 -49.42 -13.75
C HIS A 925 20.04 -49.94 -13.14
N ALA A 926 20.79 -49.09 -12.44
CA ALA A 926 22.01 -49.50 -11.74
C ALA A 926 21.74 -50.55 -10.65
N MET A 927 20.64 -50.41 -9.89
CA MET A 927 20.23 -51.41 -8.90
C MET A 927 19.77 -52.75 -9.51
N LEU A 928 19.27 -52.73 -10.75
CA LEU A 928 18.96 -53.93 -11.55
C LEU A 928 20.21 -54.55 -12.23
N GLY A 929 21.36 -53.86 -12.21
CA GLY A 929 22.57 -54.26 -12.92
C GLY A 929 22.55 -53.96 -14.41
N HIS A 930 21.61 -53.14 -14.90
CA HIS A 930 21.56 -52.66 -16.28
C HIS A 930 22.48 -51.44 -16.45
N LEU A 931 23.79 -51.65 -16.29
CA LEU A 931 24.76 -50.56 -16.13
C LEU A 931 24.85 -49.65 -17.37
N GLU A 932 24.74 -50.20 -18.58
CA GLU A 932 24.75 -49.43 -19.83
C GLU A 932 23.52 -48.51 -19.96
N LEU A 933 22.35 -48.94 -19.46
CA LEU A 933 21.13 -48.09 -19.43
C LEU A 933 21.21 -47.03 -18.32
N ALA A 934 21.93 -47.32 -17.24
CA ALA A 934 22.20 -46.34 -16.19
C ALA A 934 23.18 -45.26 -16.66
N GLU A 935 24.20 -45.63 -17.44
CA GLU A 935 25.13 -44.68 -18.08
C GLU A 935 24.38 -43.71 -19.00
N ASP A 936 23.64 -44.19 -20.02
CA ASP A 936 22.88 -43.35 -20.96
C ASP A 936 21.95 -42.36 -20.25
N ALA A 937 21.18 -42.84 -19.27
CA ALA A 937 20.23 -42.01 -18.56
C ALA A 937 20.92 -40.94 -17.67
N PHE A 938 22.05 -41.26 -17.03
CA PHE A 938 22.82 -40.27 -16.29
C PHE A 938 23.49 -39.24 -17.21
N GLU A 939 24.05 -39.66 -18.34
CA GLU A 939 24.67 -38.76 -19.33
C GLU A 939 23.64 -37.76 -19.86
N ARG A 940 22.48 -38.24 -20.31
CA ARG A 940 21.37 -37.39 -20.79
C ARG A 940 20.81 -36.45 -19.72
N SER A 941 20.86 -36.83 -18.44
CA SER A 941 20.53 -35.91 -17.34
C SER A 941 21.55 -34.77 -17.24
N LEU A 942 22.84 -35.07 -17.39
CA LEU A 942 23.94 -34.11 -17.29
C LEU A 942 24.11 -33.25 -18.56
N GLU A 943 23.65 -33.72 -19.73
CA GLU A 943 23.54 -32.89 -20.94
C GLU A 943 22.55 -31.73 -20.74
N LEU A 944 21.44 -31.99 -20.04
CA LEU A 944 20.42 -30.98 -19.74
C LEU A 944 20.83 -30.07 -18.58
N HIS A 945 21.43 -30.63 -17.51
CA HIS A 945 21.87 -29.89 -16.31
C HIS A 945 23.28 -30.31 -15.89
N PRO A 946 24.33 -29.67 -16.44
CA PRO A 946 25.72 -30.10 -16.30
C PRO A 946 26.36 -29.76 -14.94
N ASP A 947 25.65 -29.13 -14.02
CA ASP A 947 26.13 -28.74 -12.69
C ASP A 947 25.73 -29.72 -11.57
N GLN A 948 24.88 -30.71 -11.84
CA GLN A 948 24.42 -31.68 -10.85
C GLN A 948 25.55 -32.60 -10.33
N VAL A 949 26.06 -32.28 -9.13
CA VAL A 949 27.15 -33.02 -8.47
C VAL A 949 26.76 -34.45 -8.10
N ASP A 950 25.60 -34.67 -7.48
CA ASP A 950 25.18 -36.00 -7.02
C ASP A 950 24.95 -36.97 -8.18
N THR A 951 24.25 -36.51 -9.24
CA THR A 951 24.05 -37.23 -10.50
C THR A 951 25.38 -37.62 -11.14
N ARG A 952 26.36 -36.71 -11.13
CA ARG A 952 27.70 -36.97 -11.67
C ARG A 952 28.51 -37.94 -10.80
N ASP A 953 28.34 -37.97 -9.48
CA ASP A 953 28.99 -38.95 -8.60
C ASP A 953 28.37 -40.34 -8.77
N ALA A 954 27.05 -40.43 -8.92
CA ALA A 954 26.34 -41.66 -9.22
C ALA A 954 26.78 -42.28 -10.56
N LEU A 955 26.94 -41.46 -11.61
CA LEU A 955 27.53 -41.90 -12.89
C LEU A 955 28.96 -42.43 -12.71
N ALA A 956 29.81 -41.71 -11.96
CA ALA A 956 31.17 -42.19 -11.66
C ALA A 956 31.16 -43.56 -10.94
N GLN A 957 30.20 -43.80 -10.05
CA GLN A 957 30.02 -45.10 -9.39
C GLN A 957 29.54 -46.20 -10.35
N VAL A 958 28.66 -45.89 -11.32
CA VAL A 958 28.27 -46.83 -12.40
C VAL A 958 29.48 -47.19 -13.28
N LEU A 959 30.26 -46.20 -13.71
CA LEU A 959 31.49 -46.41 -14.50
C LEU A 959 32.51 -47.29 -13.75
N MET A 960 32.65 -47.12 -12.43
CA MET A 960 33.45 -48.02 -11.60
C MET A 960 32.91 -49.46 -11.61
N ALA A 961 31.60 -49.66 -11.52
CA ALA A 961 30.98 -50.99 -11.60
C ALA A 961 31.17 -51.63 -12.99
N MET A 962 31.22 -50.82 -14.06
CA MET A 962 31.56 -51.23 -15.43
C MET A 962 33.07 -51.45 -15.65
N SER A 963 33.90 -51.35 -14.62
CA SER A 963 35.36 -51.45 -14.70
C SER A 963 36.03 -50.38 -15.58
N ARG A 964 35.47 -49.16 -15.62
CA ARG A 964 35.98 -47.98 -16.34
C ARG A 964 36.47 -46.88 -15.37
N PRO A 965 37.57 -47.11 -14.62
CA PRO A 965 38.04 -46.19 -13.59
C PRO A 965 38.60 -44.86 -14.13
N GLU A 966 39.15 -44.86 -15.35
CA GLU A 966 39.69 -43.64 -15.98
C GLU A 966 38.57 -42.64 -16.28
N ASP A 967 37.44 -43.12 -16.81
CA ASP A 967 36.25 -42.31 -17.09
C ASP A 967 35.61 -41.79 -15.78
N ALA A 968 35.46 -42.66 -14.78
CA ALA A 968 34.98 -42.25 -13.45
C ALA A 968 35.85 -41.14 -12.83
N ALA A 969 37.16 -41.15 -13.07
CA ALA A 969 38.08 -40.11 -12.61
C ALA A 969 37.84 -38.76 -13.28
N VAL A 970 37.32 -38.70 -14.52
CA VAL A 970 36.96 -37.44 -15.18
C VAL A 970 35.79 -36.79 -14.45
N HIS A 971 34.74 -37.55 -14.15
CA HIS A 971 33.55 -37.06 -13.44
C HIS A 971 33.89 -36.57 -12.03
N TRP A 972 34.75 -37.27 -11.28
CA TRP A 972 35.19 -36.79 -9.95
C TRP A 972 36.09 -35.55 -10.00
N GLN A 973 36.87 -35.35 -11.06
CA GLN A 973 37.64 -34.11 -11.24
C GLN A 973 36.71 -32.93 -11.51
N GLU A 974 35.69 -33.12 -12.34
CA GLU A 974 34.69 -32.09 -12.63
C GLU A 974 33.82 -31.75 -11.40
N ILE A 975 33.48 -32.72 -10.56
CA ILE A 975 32.85 -32.47 -9.24
C ILE A 975 33.74 -31.58 -8.37
N LEU A 976 35.06 -31.76 -8.38
CA LEU A 976 35.98 -30.89 -7.63
C LEU A 976 36.19 -29.52 -8.28
N ARG A 977 35.86 -29.34 -9.58
CA ARG A 977 35.80 -28.03 -10.24
C ARG A 977 34.55 -27.26 -9.80
N LEU A 978 33.39 -27.92 -9.78
CA LEU A 978 32.11 -27.34 -9.39
C LEU A 978 32.02 -27.13 -7.86
N GLN A 979 32.50 -28.08 -7.08
CA GLN A 979 32.46 -28.07 -5.62
C GLN A 979 33.83 -28.49 -5.03
N PRO A 980 34.80 -27.57 -4.91
CA PRO A 980 36.16 -27.88 -4.43
C PRO A 980 36.25 -28.55 -3.06
N GLY A 981 35.22 -28.38 -2.22
CA GLY A 981 35.07 -29.01 -0.90
C GLY A 981 34.62 -30.47 -0.90
N HIS A 982 34.21 -31.05 -2.05
CA HIS A 982 33.54 -32.36 -2.07
C HIS A 982 34.46 -33.53 -1.65
N VAL A 983 34.18 -34.08 -0.46
CA VAL A 983 35.06 -35.06 0.20
C VAL A 983 35.07 -36.42 -0.52
N GLY A 984 33.92 -36.89 -1.01
CA GLY A 984 33.77 -38.21 -1.64
C GLY A 984 34.64 -38.34 -2.90
N ALA A 985 34.44 -37.43 -3.86
CA ALA A 985 35.22 -37.36 -5.11
C ALA A 985 36.74 -37.32 -4.86
N ARG A 986 37.19 -36.51 -3.86
CA ARG A 986 38.61 -36.42 -3.49
C ARG A 986 39.18 -37.75 -2.96
N GLN A 987 38.42 -38.45 -2.12
CA GLN A 987 38.83 -39.76 -1.61
C GLN A 987 38.84 -40.83 -2.72
N ASN A 988 37.85 -40.82 -3.60
CA ASN A 988 37.74 -41.79 -4.70
C ASN A 988 38.90 -41.62 -5.71
N LEU A 989 39.22 -40.38 -6.10
CA LEU A 989 40.41 -40.07 -6.91
C LEU A 989 41.73 -40.45 -6.22
N GLN A 990 41.80 -40.37 -4.88
CA GLN A 990 42.97 -40.83 -4.15
C GLN A 990 43.10 -42.36 -4.16
N ARG A 991 41.99 -43.10 -4.07
CA ARG A 991 41.98 -44.57 -4.17
C ARG A 991 42.38 -45.05 -5.56
N LEU A 992 41.97 -44.37 -6.63
CA LEU A 992 42.38 -44.70 -8.01
C LEU A 992 43.88 -44.50 -8.30
N ARG A 993 44.62 -43.83 -7.41
CA ARG A 993 46.06 -43.59 -7.54
C ARG A 993 46.91 -44.56 -6.69
N GLN A 994 46.28 -45.52 -6.03
CA GLN A 994 46.90 -46.53 -5.15
C GLN A 994 46.76 -47.94 -5.75
#